data_AF-A0A1V5VUX7-F1
#
_entry.id   AF-A0A1V5VUX7-F1
#
_cell.length_a   1.000
_cell.length_b   1.000
_cell.length_c   1.000
_cell.angle_alpha   90.00
_cell.angle_beta   90.00
_cell.angle_gamma   90.00
#
_symmetry.space_group_name_H-M   'P 1'
#
loop_
_entity.id
_entity.type
_entity.pdbx_description
1 polymer ?
#
loop_
_entity_poly.entity_id
_entity_poly.type
_entity_poly.pdbx_seq_one_letter_code
_entity_poly.pdbx_strand_id
1 'polypeptide(L)'
;MSHKDFTGRGKVAIVRTSPQTVLEDYARLMELANYRSVLPPQYPTLLKINISWQTWYPACSTAPWQLEGVIRKLQADGYTRLLGVHNDTVVVDTSDGERNNKQKYVTDKYNVPCVYIYKPEVKWVPYQPKAPFLVLDKIYPEGVTIPEVLIGNNIIQLPTVKCVHPATEIMLGDGSVTRIGDLVEARLKQGAIPLLEADGDLRVPAAVTLFGLQAWGAEPQSTAFFWRTPANGQPLWRVHTRTGREVTVSGEHPFRTPTGWRKASELQVGDRIAIPRRLQVPGVSQPLPQATPDLEDVPLRVEDIPFRPGYRYPVEYQREVVQAYLDGRSLEELAAARNVPWLALQHILKRYDIPQRHVEPRTRFPEQTSPAFWRWMGYFLASGWVRPMRVTCRFWWTHSDPALRDDFFQLTRELFGLEVTCRPHSHDCYVDSVQLRDLFVALGLPIPLQPTNKRLPALLFRCPDEEIAAFLNGYLDGKGSMGRRDGLHVLSNSEVLANQLQLLLTRLGIVAFRKALPPHAGRATMAPKRHTEINIYGDELLTLAQWVHFRVRHKQEQFEALIEHRKSGRRLSDWDTIPVDPGQFQRVRQELGFTQAATGHMYWVNAIEHGRVQPVRPVMDYFIELFRQADTEGRYREDIEALAALAHPAIAWDHVTAVETIASDTPYLYDFTMETTPSFVGNGIFLHNTHVFTTITGAMKNAFGGLLGRKRHWTHSVIHETLVDLLMIQQDIHPGLFAVMDGTFAGDGPGPRAMHWHEKNVLLASADQVAIDATSAMLQGFDPMNIPFIRIAHDLGLGVGNPQEIEFVGDVEATQERWHFVQEDTFASRGQKMIYHGALKPFEELLLRGPLVPWSYFASNFYHNVYWYPVVGRKRVQEALKTPWGQLFSSYGAEAGLEGAVLPSVETKTLLQGAAVLGGMGLALGGVGALLSRRRKS
;
A
#
# COMPACT_ATOMS: atom_id res chain seq x y z
N MET A 1 -21.20 -43.58 1.25
CA MET A 1 -22.05 -42.46 1.71
C MET A 1 -21.96 -41.34 0.68
N SER A 2 -22.87 -40.36 0.68
CA SER A 2 -22.57 -39.05 0.06
C SER A 2 -21.50 -38.34 0.90
N HIS A 3 -20.63 -37.54 0.28
CA HIS A 3 -19.53 -36.81 0.96
C HIS A 3 -19.99 -35.76 2.01
N LYS A 4 -21.31 -35.61 2.21
CA LYS A 4 -21.92 -34.54 3.01
C LYS A 4 -21.94 -34.80 4.52
N ASP A 5 -21.78 -36.06 4.94
CA ASP A 5 -21.75 -36.45 6.35
C ASP A 5 -20.55 -37.37 6.63
N PHE A 6 -19.65 -36.92 7.50
CA PHE A 6 -18.50 -37.68 8.01
C PHE A 6 -18.21 -37.32 9.48
N THR A 7 -17.59 -38.23 10.22
CA THR A 7 -17.31 -38.02 11.65
C THR A 7 -16.39 -36.81 11.87
N GLY A 8 -16.85 -35.85 12.66
CA GLY A 8 -16.10 -34.62 12.96
C GLY A 8 -16.21 -33.51 11.89
N ARG A 9 -17.08 -33.66 10.88
CA ARG A 9 -17.43 -32.57 9.95
C ARG A 9 -17.80 -31.30 10.73
N GLY A 10 -17.22 -30.16 10.36
CA GLY A 10 -17.45 -28.88 11.04
C GLY A 10 -16.95 -28.74 12.47
N LYS A 11 -16.14 -29.67 13.02
CA LYS A 11 -15.63 -29.54 14.39
C LYS A 11 -14.14 -29.17 14.41
N VAL A 12 -13.77 -28.11 15.13
CA VAL A 12 -12.37 -27.67 15.26
C VAL A 12 -11.99 -27.46 16.72
N ALA A 13 -10.96 -28.18 17.17
CA ALA A 13 -10.33 -27.94 18.45
C ALA A 13 -9.29 -26.83 18.37
N ILE A 14 -9.19 -26.05 19.43
CA ILE A 14 -8.21 -24.98 19.63
C ILE A 14 -7.61 -25.07 21.03
N VAL A 15 -6.29 -24.89 21.15
CA VAL A 15 -5.57 -24.91 22.43
C VAL A 15 -4.51 -23.81 22.44
N ARG A 16 -4.41 -23.05 23.54
CA ARG A 16 -3.26 -22.19 23.84
C ARG A 16 -2.11 -23.02 24.35
N THR A 17 -0.88 -22.66 23.98
CA THR A 17 0.30 -23.48 24.30
C THR A 17 1.52 -22.66 24.72
N SER A 18 2.45 -23.30 25.42
CA SER A 18 3.75 -22.75 25.80
C SER A 18 4.87 -23.77 25.55
N PRO A 19 6.15 -23.36 25.42
CA PRO A 19 7.27 -24.29 25.26
C PRO A 19 7.38 -25.36 26.37
N GLN A 20 6.81 -25.08 27.55
CA GLN A 20 6.80 -25.94 28.72
C GLN A 20 5.68 -26.99 28.71
N THR A 21 4.62 -26.77 27.92
CA THR A 21 3.38 -27.58 27.92
C THR A 21 3.05 -28.20 26.56
N VAL A 22 3.74 -27.79 25.48
CA VAL A 22 3.36 -28.05 24.09
C VAL A 22 3.05 -29.50 23.73
N LEU A 23 3.76 -30.47 24.29
CA LEU A 23 3.56 -31.88 23.95
C LEU A 23 2.27 -32.44 24.58
N GLU A 24 1.95 -31.98 25.78
CA GLU A 24 0.73 -32.27 26.52
C GLU A 24 -0.46 -31.47 25.94
N ASP A 25 -0.22 -30.23 25.46
CA ASP A 25 -1.20 -29.42 24.75
C ASP A 25 -1.63 -30.08 23.42
N TYR A 26 -0.70 -30.66 22.66
CA TYR A 26 -1.04 -31.48 21.48
C TYR A 26 -1.88 -32.70 21.84
N ALA A 27 -1.59 -33.38 22.94
CA ALA A 27 -2.38 -34.50 23.42
C ALA A 27 -3.81 -34.09 23.80
N ARG A 28 -3.97 -32.94 24.46
CA ARG A 28 -5.26 -32.30 24.81
C ARG A 28 -6.04 -31.90 23.56
N LEU A 29 -5.39 -31.22 22.62
CA LEU A 29 -5.95 -30.73 21.36
C LEU A 29 -6.56 -31.85 20.51
N MET A 30 -5.84 -32.96 20.34
CA MET A 30 -6.32 -34.11 19.57
C MET A 30 -7.56 -34.75 20.20
N GLU A 31 -7.61 -34.86 21.53
CA GLU A 31 -8.75 -35.43 22.27
C GLU A 31 -10.00 -34.54 22.19
N LEU A 32 -9.83 -33.21 22.27
CA LEU A 32 -10.91 -32.25 22.07
C LEU A 32 -11.53 -32.38 20.67
N ALA A 33 -10.69 -32.55 19.64
CA ALA A 33 -11.13 -32.83 18.28
C ALA A 33 -11.65 -34.28 18.06
N ASN A 34 -11.76 -35.08 19.13
CA ASN A 34 -12.27 -36.46 19.15
C ASN A 34 -11.61 -37.37 18.10
N TYR A 35 -10.29 -37.22 17.91
CA TYR A 35 -9.56 -37.83 16.79
C TYR A 35 -9.70 -39.37 16.72
N ARG A 36 -9.91 -40.04 17.85
CA ARG A 36 -10.10 -41.50 17.94
C ARG A 36 -11.39 -42.00 17.28
N SER A 37 -12.38 -41.13 17.08
CA SER A 37 -13.59 -41.42 16.30
C SER A 37 -13.40 -41.24 14.79
N VAL A 38 -12.31 -40.58 14.38
CA VAL A 38 -12.01 -40.14 13.01
C VAL A 38 -10.89 -40.96 12.38
N LEU A 39 -9.91 -41.41 13.17
CA LEU A 39 -8.78 -42.23 12.76
C LEU A 39 -8.93 -43.65 13.33
N PRO A 40 -9.48 -44.63 12.59
CA PRO A 40 -9.70 -45.95 13.15
C PRO A 40 -8.36 -46.70 13.32
N PRO A 41 -8.03 -47.22 14.53
CA PRO A 41 -6.70 -47.76 14.84
C PRO A 41 -6.38 -49.08 14.11
N GLN A 42 -7.37 -49.74 13.52
CA GLN A 42 -7.17 -50.88 12.63
C GLN A 42 -6.49 -50.52 11.29
N TYR A 43 -6.33 -49.23 10.97
CA TYR A 43 -5.53 -48.76 9.84
C TYR A 43 -4.19 -48.13 10.29
N PRO A 44 -3.09 -48.30 9.52
CA PRO A 44 -1.87 -47.51 9.70
C PRO A 44 -2.17 -46.01 9.61
N THR A 45 -1.39 -45.19 10.32
CA THR A 45 -1.61 -43.74 10.39
C THR A 45 -0.40 -42.97 9.87
N LEU A 46 -0.64 -42.17 8.84
CA LEU A 46 0.35 -41.39 8.11
C LEU A 46 0.50 -40.00 8.73
N LEU A 47 1.73 -39.55 8.91
CA LEU A 47 2.02 -38.20 9.40
C LEU A 47 2.54 -37.37 8.23
N LYS A 48 1.70 -36.51 7.64
CA LYS A 48 2.06 -35.73 6.43
C LYS A 48 2.89 -34.50 6.81
N ILE A 49 4.12 -34.79 7.19
CA ILE A 49 5.15 -33.80 7.54
C ILE A 49 5.37 -32.85 6.36
N ASN A 50 5.40 -31.54 6.66
CA ASN A 50 5.62 -30.49 5.67
C ASN A 50 7.07 -29.98 5.75
N ILE A 51 7.78 -30.00 4.62
CA ILE A 51 9.11 -29.42 4.47
C ILE A 51 9.06 -28.43 3.31
N SER A 52 8.94 -27.15 3.63
CA SER A 52 9.04 -26.09 2.62
C SER A 52 10.50 -25.75 2.29
N TRP A 53 11.43 -26.12 3.17
CA TRP A 53 12.84 -25.75 3.05
C TRP A 53 13.81 -26.71 3.79
N GLN A 54 15.01 -26.89 3.21
CA GLN A 54 16.09 -27.72 3.74
C GLN A 54 16.72 -27.23 5.05
N THR A 55 16.46 -26.00 5.48
CA THR A 55 16.99 -25.42 6.73
C THR A 55 15.84 -25.01 7.64
N TRP A 56 16.09 -24.97 8.95
CA TRP A 56 15.09 -24.50 9.91
C TRP A 56 14.83 -23.01 9.73
N TYR A 57 13.56 -22.68 9.59
CA TYR A 57 13.05 -21.32 9.58
C TYR A 57 11.68 -21.32 10.27
N PRO A 58 11.39 -20.40 11.20
CA PRO A 58 10.12 -20.37 11.91
C PRO A 58 8.91 -20.32 10.97
N ALA A 59 7.81 -20.98 11.34
CA ALA A 59 6.58 -21.15 10.55
C ALA A 59 6.73 -21.81 9.15
N CYS A 60 7.95 -22.14 8.69
CA CYS A 60 8.21 -22.59 7.33
C CYS A 60 7.88 -24.08 7.09
N SER A 61 8.17 -24.91 8.08
CA SER A 61 8.08 -26.39 8.03
C SER A 61 7.44 -26.91 9.31
N THR A 62 6.95 -28.17 9.31
CA THR A 62 6.45 -28.86 10.51
C THR A 62 7.45 -28.77 11.66
N ALA A 63 7.00 -28.30 12.83
CA ALA A 63 7.85 -28.16 14.01
C ALA A 63 8.16 -29.54 14.64
N PRO A 64 9.32 -29.72 15.31
CA PRO A 64 9.65 -31.01 15.90
C PRO A 64 8.72 -31.36 17.08
N TRP A 65 8.32 -30.38 17.90
CA TRP A 65 7.36 -30.59 18.98
C TRP A 65 5.94 -30.89 18.50
N GLN A 66 5.52 -30.35 17.34
CA GLN A 66 4.26 -30.73 16.68
C GLN A 66 4.26 -32.21 16.33
N LEU A 67 5.36 -32.68 15.75
CA LEU A 67 5.53 -34.08 15.38
C LEU A 67 5.65 -34.99 16.63
N GLU A 68 6.39 -34.56 17.65
CA GLU A 68 6.59 -35.33 18.89
C GLU A 68 5.30 -35.42 19.71
N GLY A 69 4.54 -34.34 19.87
CA GLY A 69 3.27 -34.34 20.61
C GLY A 69 2.23 -35.27 19.97
N VAL A 70 2.08 -35.19 18.64
CA VAL A 70 1.18 -36.06 17.86
C VAL A 70 1.60 -37.53 17.96
N ILE A 71 2.91 -37.84 17.81
CA ILE A 71 3.41 -39.22 17.94
C ILE A 71 3.22 -39.75 19.37
N ARG A 72 3.59 -38.98 20.39
CA ARG A 72 3.41 -39.36 21.81
C ARG A 72 1.96 -39.70 22.12
N LYS A 73 0.99 -38.89 21.66
CA LYS A 73 -0.43 -39.14 21.88
C LYS A 73 -0.92 -40.39 21.14
N LEU A 74 -0.59 -40.51 19.85
CA LEU A 74 -0.96 -41.67 19.04
C LEU A 74 -0.42 -42.98 19.64
N GLN A 75 0.84 -43.03 20.06
CA GLN A 75 1.42 -44.23 20.65
C GLN A 75 0.82 -44.54 22.04
N ALA A 76 0.55 -43.54 22.87
CA ALA A 76 -0.10 -43.72 24.18
C ALA A 76 -1.53 -44.30 24.06
N ASP A 77 -2.26 -43.92 23.01
CA ASP A 77 -3.61 -44.42 22.73
C ASP A 77 -3.63 -45.71 21.89
N GLY A 78 -2.47 -46.33 21.63
CA GLY A 78 -2.36 -47.66 21.02
C GLY A 78 -2.20 -47.70 19.50
N TYR A 79 -1.94 -46.57 18.83
CA TYR A 79 -1.66 -46.53 17.38
C TYR A 79 -0.21 -47.00 17.10
N THR A 80 -0.02 -48.32 17.02
CA THR A 80 1.29 -48.98 16.87
C THR A 80 1.90 -48.90 15.47
N ARG A 81 1.15 -48.46 14.45
CA ARG A 81 1.59 -48.42 13.04
C ARG A 81 1.55 -46.99 12.50
N LEU A 82 2.52 -46.20 12.92
CA LEU A 82 2.73 -44.84 12.41
C LEU A 82 3.74 -44.83 11.27
N LEU A 83 3.57 -43.91 10.31
CA LEU A 83 4.48 -43.75 9.17
C LEU A 83 4.60 -42.26 8.79
N GLY A 84 5.79 -41.68 8.89
CA GLY A 84 6.06 -40.32 8.40
C GLY A 84 5.99 -40.28 6.86
N VAL A 85 5.24 -39.35 6.28
CA VAL A 85 5.05 -39.25 4.82
C VAL A 85 5.70 -37.97 4.30
N HIS A 86 6.87 -38.14 3.71
CA HIS A 86 7.65 -37.07 3.13
C HIS A 86 7.50 -37.01 1.61
N ASN A 87 7.51 -35.78 1.09
CA ASN A 87 7.56 -35.48 -0.33
C ASN A 87 8.66 -34.48 -0.61
N ASP A 88 9.43 -34.69 -1.68
CA ASP A 88 10.31 -33.65 -2.21
C ASP A 88 9.51 -32.46 -2.78
N THR A 89 10.24 -31.39 -3.05
CA THR A 89 9.86 -30.42 -4.07
C THR A 89 10.99 -30.26 -5.06
N VAL A 90 10.71 -29.70 -6.24
CA VAL A 90 11.71 -29.41 -7.28
C VAL A 90 12.86 -28.48 -6.82
N VAL A 91 12.76 -27.91 -5.61
CA VAL A 91 13.80 -27.09 -4.94
C VAL A 91 13.97 -27.41 -3.44
N VAL A 92 13.51 -28.58 -2.97
CA VAL A 92 13.71 -29.09 -1.59
C VAL A 92 14.28 -30.49 -1.66
N ASP A 93 15.45 -30.69 -1.03
CA ASP A 93 15.90 -32.02 -0.61
C ASP A 93 15.26 -32.37 0.74
N THR A 94 14.42 -33.40 0.76
CA THR A 94 13.78 -33.88 1.98
C THR A 94 14.77 -34.35 3.04
N SER A 95 15.87 -35.02 2.65
CA SER A 95 16.79 -35.71 3.58
C SER A 95 17.66 -34.74 4.38
N ASP A 96 17.95 -33.57 3.81
CA ASP A 96 18.48 -32.44 4.56
C ASP A 96 17.39 -31.75 5.39
N GLY A 97 16.21 -31.55 4.81
CA GLY A 97 15.10 -30.87 5.50
C GLY A 97 14.64 -31.57 6.78
N GLU A 98 14.42 -32.88 6.75
CA GLU A 98 13.93 -33.66 7.90
C GLU A 98 14.94 -33.66 9.05
N ARG A 99 16.23 -33.69 8.74
CA ARG A 99 17.33 -33.65 9.70
C ARG A 99 17.50 -32.25 10.29
N ASN A 100 17.58 -31.23 9.44
CA ASN A 100 17.86 -29.85 9.85
C ASN A 100 16.67 -29.18 10.56
N ASN A 101 15.42 -29.62 10.28
CA ASN A 101 14.21 -29.23 11.04
C ASN A 101 13.94 -30.17 12.24
N LYS A 102 14.85 -31.10 12.55
CA LYS A 102 14.81 -32.07 13.67
C LYS A 102 13.65 -33.08 13.65
N GLN A 103 12.89 -33.12 12.56
CA GLN A 103 11.78 -34.05 12.35
C GLN A 103 12.27 -35.50 12.37
N LYS A 104 13.41 -35.80 11.73
CA LYS A 104 13.99 -37.15 11.71
C LYS A 104 14.45 -37.63 13.09
N TYR A 105 15.00 -36.75 13.92
CA TYR A 105 15.34 -37.08 15.30
C TYR A 105 14.09 -37.55 16.08
N VAL A 106 12.96 -36.86 15.90
CA VAL A 106 11.69 -37.25 16.53
C VAL A 106 11.20 -38.60 16.01
N THR A 107 11.19 -38.81 14.69
CA THR A 107 10.71 -40.09 14.12
C THR A 107 11.59 -41.26 14.55
N ASP A 108 12.92 -41.08 14.58
CA ASP A 108 13.87 -42.12 15.03
C ASP A 108 13.69 -42.42 16.53
N LYS A 109 13.60 -41.38 17.38
CA LYS A 109 13.39 -41.46 18.84
C LYS A 109 12.14 -42.27 19.23
N TYR A 110 11.08 -42.17 18.44
CA TYR A 110 9.81 -42.88 18.67
C TYR A 110 9.60 -44.12 17.77
N ASN A 111 10.64 -44.56 17.05
CA ASN A 111 10.60 -45.71 16.12
C ASN A 111 9.49 -45.61 15.06
N VAL A 112 9.18 -44.39 14.59
CA VAL A 112 8.24 -44.13 13.50
C VAL A 112 9.02 -44.17 12.18
N PRO A 113 8.82 -45.18 11.31
CA PRO A 113 9.46 -45.20 9.99
C PRO A 113 8.97 -44.04 9.11
N CYS A 114 9.74 -43.67 8.09
CA CYS A 114 9.36 -42.68 7.08
C CYS A 114 9.32 -43.29 5.67
N VAL A 115 8.29 -42.91 4.89
CA VAL A 115 8.19 -43.18 3.45
C VAL A 115 8.38 -41.90 2.66
N TYR A 116 9.10 -42.03 1.54
CA TYR A 116 9.56 -40.94 0.70
C TYR A 116 8.93 -41.09 -0.68
N ILE A 117 7.72 -40.55 -0.87
CA ILE A 117 6.80 -40.94 -1.97
C ILE A 117 7.28 -40.60 -3.39
N TYR A 118 8.42 -39.92 -3.49
CA TYR A 118 9.06 -39.46 -4.72
C TYR A 118 10.20 -40.39 -5.20
N LYS A 119 10.62 -41.35 -4.36
CA LYS A 119 11.65 -42.35 -4.68
C LYS A 119 11.08 -43.45 -5.62
N PRO A 120 11.87 -44.00 -6.55
CA PRO A 120 11.38 -44.97 -7.55
C PRO A 120 10.71 -46.23 -6.96
N GLU A 121 11.15 -46.65 -5.78
CA GLU A 121 10.61 -47.80 -5.04
C GLU A 121 9.19 -47.59 -4.47
N VAL A 122 8.67 -46.36 -4.44
CA VAL A 122 7.26 -46.12 -4.09
C VAL A 122 6.40 -46.19 -5.36
N LYS A 123 5.57 -47.23 -5.44
CA LYS A 123 4.65 -47.44 -6.57
C LYS A 123 3.53 -46.39 -6.59
N TRP A 124 3.33 -45.78 -7.75
CA TRP A 124 2.18 -44.94 -8.07
C TRP A 124 1.19 -45.74 -8.92
N VAL A 125 -0.11 -45.60 -8.64
CA VAL A 125 -1.19 -46.35 -9.30
C VAL A 125 -2.23 -45.40 -9.92
N PRO A 126 -2.88 -45.78 -11.04
CA PRO A 126 -4.01 -45.03 -11.57
C PRO A 126 -5.15 -44.94 -10.54
N TYR A 127 -5.72 -43.75 -10.41
CA TYR A 127 -6.85 -43.47 -9.55
C TYR A 127 -8.10 -43.21 -10.38
N GLN A 128 -9.14 -44.02 -10.16
CA GLN A 128 -10.45 -43.78 -10.74
C GLN A 128 -11.31 -42.95 -9.75
N PRO A 129 -11.68 -41.70 -10.08
CA PRO A 129 -12.47 -40.86 -9.19
C PRO A 129 -13.91 -41.37 -9.05
N LYS A 130 -14.47 -41.32 -7.83
CA LYS A 130 -15.85 -41.75 -7.56
C LYS A 130 -16.90 -40.66 -7.87
N ALA A 131 -16.46 -39.41 -8.03
CA ALA A 131 -17.25 -38.26 -8.47
C ALA A 131 -16.45 -37.45 -9.51
N PRO A 132 -17.08 -36.71 -10.45
CA PRO A 132 -16.36 -35.94 -11.46
C PRO A 132 -15.40 -34.90 -10.86
N PHE A 133 -14.19 -34.79 -11.42
CA PHE A 133 -13.24 -33.75 -11.05
C PHE A 133 -13.70 -32.37 -11.55
N LEU A 134 -13.29 -31.33 -10.83
CA LEU A 134 -13.41 -29.94 -11.24
C LEU A 134 -12.38 -29.60 -12.33
N VAL A 135 -11.13 -30.09 -12.21
CA VAL A 135 -10.06 -29.70 -13.14
C VAL A 135 -8.95 -30.74 -13.38
N LEU A 136 -8.70 -31.70 -12.48
CA LEU A 136 -7.58 -32.64 -12.63
C LEU A 136 -7.64 -33.52 -13.89
N ASP A 137 -8.84 -33.88 -14.34
CA ASP A 137 -9.08 -34.62 -15.59
C ASP A 137 -8.61 -33.86 -16.84
N LYS A 138 -8.77 -32.53 -16.85
CA LYS A 138 -8.38 -31.64 -17.95
C LYS A 138 -6.88 -31.37 -17.98
N ILE A 139 -6.19 -31.56 -16.86
CA ILE A 139 -4.73 -31.34 -16.71
C ILE A 139 -3.95 -32.63 -16.96
N TYR A 140 -4.53 -33.79 -16.60
CA TYR A 140 -3.94 -35.12 -16.75
C TYR A 140 -4.85 -36.01 -17.60
N PRO A 141 -4.95 -35.78 -18.93
CA PRO A 141 -5.77 -36.58 -19.83
C PRO A 141 -5.32 -38.05 -19.94
N GLU A 142 -4.09 -38.38 -19.49
CA GLU A 142 -3.63 -39.77 -19.31
C GLU A 142 -4.22 -40.47 -18.07
N GLY A 143 -4.97 -39.74 -17.24
CA GLY A 143 -5.50 -40.19 -15.94
C GLY A 143 -4.65 -39.73 -14.75
N VAL A 144 -5.30 -39.50 -13.61
CA VAL A 144 -4.63 -39.16 -12.35
C VAL A 144 -3.96 -40.41 -11.77
N THR A 145 -2.74 -40.27 -11.24
CA THR A 145 -2.04 -41.32 -10.49
C THR A 145 -1.71 -40.82 -9.09
N ILE A 146 -1.78 -41.71 -8.10
CA ILE A 146 -1.49 -41.44 -6.69
C ILE A 146 -0.52 -42.47 -6.11
N PRO A 147 0.22 -42.17 -5.02
CA PRO A 147 1.07 -43.16 -4.37
C PRO A 147 0.23 -44.26 -3.71
N GLU A 148 0.53 -45.52 -4.00
CA GLU A 148 -0.19 -46.68 -3.47
C GLU A 148 -0.18 -46.72 -1.92
N VAL A 149 0.91 -46.23 -1.31
CA VAL A 149 1.08 -46.14 0.15
C VAL A 149 0.11 -45.16 0.84
N LEU A 150 -0.58 -44.27 0.11
CA LEU A 150 -1.59 -43.40 0.71
C LEU A 150 -2.97 -44.08 0.83
N ILE A 151 -3.23 -45.11 0.04
CA ILE A 151 -4.55 -45.77 -0.05
C ILE A 151 -4.76 -46.68 1.16
N GLY A 152 -5.89 -46.53 1.87
CA GLY A 152 -6.28 -47.39 2.99
C GLY A 152 -5.64 -47.05 4.34
N ASN A 153 -4.99 -45.89 4.48
CA ASN A 153 -4.28 -45.43 5.69
C ASN A 153 -4.76 -44.03 6.16
N ASN A 154 -4.62 -43.67 7.44
CA ASN A 154 -5.09 -42.39 8.03
C ASN A 154 -4.11 -41.18 7.82
N ILE A 155 -4.42 -39.86 7.96
CA ILE A 155 -3.47 -38.69 7.65
C ILE A 155 -3.68 -37.26 8.36
N ILE A 156 -2.71 -36.26 8.40
CA ILE A 156 -2.64 -34.95 9.26
C ILE A 156 -1.84 -33.63 8.68
N GLN A 157 -2.24 -32.25 8.78
CA GLN A 157 -1.81 -30.96 7.94
C GLN A 157 -1.87 -29.33 8.47
N LEU A 158 -1.42 -28.14 7.80
CA LEU A 158 -1.27 -26.60 8.28
C LEU A 158 -1.04 -25.17 7.36
N PRO A 159 -1.07 -23.78 7.80
CA PRO A 159 -1.25 -22.33 7.09
C PRO A 159 -0.74 -20.78 7.55
N THR A 160 -0.83 -19.52 6.84
CA THR A 160 -0.45 -17.96 7.18
C THR A 160 -0.86 -16.55 6.29
N VAL A 161 -0.94 -15.15 6.72
CA VAL A 161 -1.39 -13.70 6.02
C VAL A 161 -0.91 -12.12 6.42
N LYS A 162 -1.55 -10.80 6.42
CA LYS A 162 -1.47 -9.14 6.64
C LYS A 162 -1.15 -7.88 5.63
N CYS A 163 -0.94 -6.57 6.11
CA CYS A 163 -1.14 -5.07 5.68
C CYS A 163 -0.18 -3.85 6.21
N VAL A 164 -0.47 -2.46 6.15
CA VAL A 164 0.53 -1.25 6.08
C VAL A 164 0.72 0.10 7.02
N HIS A 165 0.25 1.42 6.85
CA HIS A 165 0.78 2.79 7.46
C HIS A 165 -0.09 4.20 7.52
N PRO A 166 0.07 5.29 8.41
CA PRO A 166 -0.94 6.40 8.67
C PRO A 166 -1.01 7.84 8.04
N ALA A 167 0.04 8.70 7.99
CA ALA A 167 -0.12 10.19 7.95
C ALA A 167 -0.38 10.79 6.55
N THR A 168 -0.45 9.87 5.58
CA THR A 168 -0.55 10.05 4.14
C THR A 168 -1.84 10.76 3.74
N GLU A 169 -1.73 11.86 2.99
CA GLU A 169 -2.83 12.51 2.28
C GLU A 169 -3.25 11.64 1.08
N ILE A 170 -4.54 11.33 1.00
CA ILE A 170 -5.17 10.49 -0.02
C ILE A 170 -6.25 11.29 -0.75
N MET A 171 -6.44 11.01 -2.04
CA MET A 171 -7.52 11.61 -2.85
C MET A 171 -8.61 10.58 -3.12
N LEU A 172 -9.84 10.89 -2.72
CA LEU A 172 -11.02 10.08 -2.99
C LEU A 172 -11.46 10.24 -4.45
N GLY A 173 -12.28 9.33 -4.96
CA GLY A 173 -12.79 9.34 -6.34
C GLY A 173 -13.77 10.48 -6.63
N ASP A 174 -14.41 11.06 -5.61
CA ASP A 174 -15.16 12.32 -5.70
C ASP A 174 -14.24 13.56 -5.72
N GLY A 175 -12.94 13.32 -5.60
CA GLY A 175 -11.88 14.30 -5.64
C GLY A 175 -11.45 14.89 -4.30
N SER A 176 -12.21 14.70 -3.22
CA SER A 176 -11.85 15.24 -1.91
C SER A 176 -10.49 14.71 -1.41
N VAL A 177 -9.75 15.53 -0.67
CA VAL A 177 -8.45 15.17 -0.09
C VAL A 177 -8.56 15.14 1.43
N THR A 178 -8.09 14.06 2.03
CA THR A 178 -8.06 13.82 3.48
C THR A 178 -6.80 13.04 3.85
N ARG A 179 -6.50 12.83 5.14
CA ARG A 179 -5.47 11.88 5.56
C ARG A 179 -6.08 10.50 5.77
N ILE A 180 -5.34 9.43 5.47
CA ILE A 180 -5.81 8.06 5.71
C ILE A 180 -6.14 7.84 7.19
N GLY A 181 -5.29 8.29 8.12
CA GLY A 181 -5.60 8.29 9.55
C GLY A 181 -6.90 9.04 9.91
N ASP A 182 -7.07 10.28 9.44
CA ASP A 182 -8.27 11.08 9.71
C ASP A 182 -9.55 10.44 9.13
N LEU A 183 -9.46 9.80 7.96
CA LEU A 183 -10.60 9.12 7.33
C LEU A 183 -11.05 7.89 8.10
N VAL A 184 -10.12 7.03 8.53
CA VAL A 184 -10.45 5.82 9.30
C VAL A 184 -10.95 6.19 10.70
N GLU A 185 -10.33 7.18 11.35
CA GLU A 185 -10.77 7.71 12.64
C GLU A 185 -12.13 8.43 12.57
N ALA A 186 -12.44 9.12 11.47
CA ALA A 186 -13.77 9.70 11.24
C ALA A 186 -14.83 8.61 11.05
N ARG A 187 -14.52 7.57 10.25
CA ARG A 187 -15.41 6.42 10.04
C ARG A 187 -15.73 5.69 11.35
N LEU A 188 -14.71 5.52 12.21
CA LEU A 188 -14.86 5.01 13.59
C LEU A 188 -15.80 5.86 14.44
N LYS A 189 -15.59 7.19 14.47
CA LYS A 189 -16.41 8.13 15.26
C LYS A 189 -17.86 8.22 14.79
N GLN A 190 -18.14 7.86 13.53
CA GLN A 190 -19.50 7.77 12.97
C GLN A 190 -20.28 6.51 13.43
N GLY A 191 -19.77 5.75 14.40
CA GLY A 191 -20.46 4.55 14.92
C GLY A 191 -20.39 3.34 14.00
N ALA A 192 -19.48 3.34 13.01
CA ALA A 192 -19.16 2.12 12.28
C ALA A 192 -18.54 1.11 13.25
N ILE A 193 -19.17 -0.05 13.42
CA ILE A 193 -18.70 -1.10 14.33
C ILE A 193 -17.32 -1.57 13.83
N PRO A 194 -16.24 -1.37 14.60
CA PRO A 194 -14.95 -1.91 14.24
C PRO A 194 -14.91 -3.40 14.52
N LEU A 195 -14.30 -4.14 13.61
CA LEU A 195 -13.65 -5.39 13.95
C LEU A 195 -12.33 -4.99 14.61
N LEU A 196 -12.32 -4.90 15.95
CA LEU A 196 -11.06 -4.78 16.71
C LEU A 196 -10.45 -6.17 16.80
N GLU A 197 -9.16 -6.24 16.52
CA GLU A 197 -8.42 -7.46 16.27
C GLU A 197 -7.34 -7.66 17.36
N ALA A 198 -6.77 -8.86 17.51
CA ALA A 198 -6.18 -9.29 18.78
C ALA A 198 -4.72 -8.86 19.05
N ASP A 199 -4.00 -8.37 18.05
CA ASP A 199 -2.74 -7.63 18.21
C ASP A 199 -2.95 -6.11 18.35
N GLY A 200 -4.21 -5.66 18.32
CA GLY A 200 -4.62 -4.26 18.38
C GLY A 200 -4.88 -3.64 17.00
N ASP A 201 -4.75 -4.40 15.92
CA ASP A 201 -5.27 -4.01 14.60
C ASP A 201 -6.77 -3.74 14.69
N LEU A 202 -7.26 -2.91 13.79
CA LEU A 202 -8.66 -2.56 13.71
C LEU A 202 -9.06 -2.45 12.25
N ARG A 203 -10.08 -3.21 11.86
CA ARG A 203 -10.66 -3.19 10.53
C ARG A 203 -12.07 -2.60 10.57
N VAL A 204 -12.41 -1.76 9.59
CA VAL A 204 -13.76 -1.22 9.42
C VAL A 204 -14.27 -1.48 8.00
N PRO A 205 -15.44 -2.13 7.82
CA PRO A 205 -16.13 -2.17 6.54
C PRO A 205 -16.51 -0.74 6.09
N ALA A 206 -15.95 -0.33 4.95
CA ALA A 206 -16.11 1.01 4.43
C ALA A 206 -15.86 1.02 2.92
N ALA A 207 -16.87 1.45 2.16
CA ALA A 207 -16.76 1.73 0.74
C ALA A 207 -16.58 3.24 0.52
N VAL A 208 -15.37 3.64 0.16
CA VAL A 208 -15.09 4.91 -0.51
C VAL A 208 -14.34 4.60 -1.80
N THR A 209 -14.57 5.40 -2.82
CA THR A 209 -13.76 5.32 -4.04
C THR A 209 -12.42 6.01 -3.79
N LEU A 210 -11.31 5.38 -4.20
CA LEU A 210 -9.95 5.94 -4.23
C LEU A 210 -9.38 5.80 -5.63
N PHE A 211 -8.40 6.62 -5.99
CA PHE A 211 -7.58 6.37 -7.18
C PHE A 211 -6.57 5.26 -6.92
N GLY A 212 -6.45 4.32 -7.87
CA GLY A 212 -5.43 3.27 -7.85
C GLY A 212 -4.95 2.90 -9.26
N LEU A 213 -4.03 1.92 -9.34
CA LEU A 213 -3.35 1.54 -10.57
C LEU A 213 -4.13 0.41 -11.27
N GLN A 214 -4.95 0.76 -12.29
CA GLN A 214 -5.60 -0.21 -13.16
C GLN A 214 -4.86 -0.30 -14.49
N ALA A 215 -4.29 -1.47 -14.81
CA ALA A 215 -3.29 -1.66 -15.87
C ALA A 215 -2.12 -0.66 -15.79
N TRP A 216 -2.29 0.54 -16.37
CA TRP A 216 -1.36 1.67 -16.29
C TRP A 216 -2.08 3.04 -16.08
N GLY A 217 -3.40 3.03 -15.84
CA GLY A 217 -4.22 4.20 -15.51
C GLY A 217 -4.25 4.54 -14.02
N ALA A 218 -4.55 5.80 -13.71
CA ALA A 218 -4.90 6.26 -12.36
C ALA A 218 -6.43 6.35 -12.28
N GLU A 219 -7.08 5.27 -11.84
CA GLU A 219 -8.53 5.11 -12.02
C GLU A 219 -9.29 4.97 -10.69
N PRO A 220 -10.55 5.45 -10.60
CA PRO A 220 -11.36 5.32 -9.40
C PRO A 220 -11.80 3.87 -9.18
N GLN A 221 -11.57 3.33 -7.99
CA GLN A 221 -12.02 2.01 -7.54
C GLN A 221 -12.40 2.03 -6.06
N SER A 222 -13.26 1.13 -5.60
CA SER A 222 -13.77 1.11 -4.22
C SER A 222 -12.85 0.39 -3.23
N THR A 223 -12.84 0.86 -1.99
CA THR A 223 -12.38 0.10 -0.82
C THR A 223 -13.45 -0.91 -0.37
N ALA A 224 -13.04 -2.09 0.08
CA ALA A 224 -13.87 -2.99 0.87
C ALA A 224 -13.68 -2.73 2.38
N PHE A 225 -12.42 -2.52 2.80
CA PHE A 225 -12.05 -2.35 4.20
C PHE A 225 -11.02 -1.24 4.42
N PHE A 226 -11.19 -0.55 5.53
CA PHE A 226 -10.19 0.32 6.15
C PHE A 226 -9.46 -0.45 7.24
N TRP A 227 -8.16 -0.22 7.40
CA TRP A 227 -7.33 -0.81 8.45
C TRP A 227 -6.68 0.26 9.33
N ARG A 228 -6.45 -0.08 10.60
CA ARG A 228 -5.66 0.67 11.58
C ARG A 228 -4.85 -0.30 12.47
N THR A 229 -3.61 -0.55 12.10
CA THR A 229 -2.60 -1.43 12.71
C THR A 229 -1.79 -0.72 13.81
N PRO A 230 -1.42 -1.30 14.97
CA PRO A 230 -0.53 -0.63 15.92
C PRO A 230 0.91 -0.55 15.40
N ALA A 231 1.53 0.62 15.50
CA ALA A 231 2.91 0.83 15.04
C ALA A 231 3.96 0.21 15.98
N ASN A 232 3.61 -0.02 17.26
CA ASN A 232 4.38 -0.75 18.27
C ASN A 232 5.88 -0.38 18.36
N GLY A 233 6.22 0.88 18.09
CA GLY A 233 7.60 1.40 18.13
C GLY A 233 8.51 0.91 16.98
N GLN A 234 7.96 0.19 15.99
CA GLN A 234 8.74 -0.30 14.85
C GLN A 234 9.30 0.86 14.01
N PRO A 235 10.48 0.70 13.38
CA PRO A 235 11.01 1.71 12.48
C PRO A 235 10.13 1.86 11.23
N LEU A 236 10.05 3.08 10.72
CA LEU A 236 9.33 3.43 9.49
C LEU A 236 10.31 3.91 8.42
N TRP A 237 9.91 3.80 7.16
CA TRP A 237 10.72 4.19 6.01
C TRP A 237 10.09 5.40 5.33
N ARG A 238 10.80 6.54 5.37
CA ARG A 238 10.44 7.78 4.67
C ARG A 238 11.14 7.83 3.31
N VAL A 239 10.34 7.81 2.26
CA VAL A 239 10.81 7.83 0.86
C VAL A 239 10.52 9.22 0.28
N HIS A 240 11.59 9.93 -0.11
CA HIS A 240 11.52 11.21 -0.81
C HIS A 240 11.78 11.03 -2.30
N THR A 241 11.19 11.90 -3.11
CA THR A 241 11.31 11.89 -4.57
C THR A 241 11.82 13.21 -5.14
N ARG A 242 12.22 13.21 -6.42
CA ARG A 242 12.78 14.37 -7.13
C ARG A 242 11.72 15.44 -7.45
N THR A 243 10.45 15.10 -7.62
CA THR A 243 9.33 16.06 -7.61
C THR A 243 9.00 16.57 -6.20
N GLY A 244 9.71 16.10 -5.17
CA GLY A 244 9.51 16.53 -3.79
C GLY A 244 8.28 15.91 -3.13
N ARG A 245 7.63 14.92 -3.75
CA ARG A 245 6.69 14.04 -3.02
C ARG A 245 7.47 13.26 -1.98
N GLU A 246 6.83 13.00 -0.85
CA GLU A 246 7.36 12.25 0.28
C GLU A 246 6.25 11.35 0.79
N VAL A 247 6.56 10.11 1.17
CA VAL A 247 5.66 9.28 1.96
C VAL A 247 6.46 8.51 3.00
N THR A 248 5.91 8.38 4.20
CA THR A 248 6.42 7.45 5.21
C THR A 248 5.60 6.16 5.10
N VAL A 249 6.20 4.99 5.30
CA VAL A 249 5.54 3.66 5.22
C VAL A 249 6.22 2.64 6.15
N SER A 250 5.63 1.46 6.33
CA SER A 250 6.35 0.32 6.92
C SER A 250 7.44 -0.20 5.96
N GLY A 251 8.49 -0.83 6.49
CA GLY A 251 9.65 -1.26 5.69
C GLY A 251 9.34 -2.28 4.58
N GLU A 252 8.27 -3.04 4.73
CA GLU A 252 7.82 -4.04 3.76
C GLU A 252 6.89 -3.45 2.67
N HIS A 253 6.39 -2.22 2.84
CA HIS A 253 5.38 -1.64 1.95
C HIS A 253 5.85 -1.53 0.48
N PRO A 254 5.12 -2.03 -0.51
CA PRO A 254 5.58 -2.05 -1.91
C PRO A 254 5.27 -0.77 -2.71
N PHE A 255 6.29 -0.26 -3.42
CA PHE A 255 6.19 0.81 -4.41
C PHE A 255 6.31 0.27 -5.84
N ARG A 256 5.55 0.84 -6.79
CA ARG A 256 5.62 0.44 -8.21
C ARG A 256 6.87 1.00 -8.87
N THR A 257 7.85 0.17 -9.17
CA THR A 257 8.99 0.51 -10.04
C THR A 257 8.72 0.03 -11.48
N PRO A 258 9.52 0.43 -12.49
CA PRO A 258 9.32 0.01 -13.88
C PRO A 258 9.30 -1.51 -14.06
N THR A 259 10.18 -2.23 -13.35
CA THR A 259 10.38 -3.68 -13.49
C THR A 259 9.55 -4.53 -12.52
N GLY A 260 8.79 -3.92 -11.60
CA GLY A 260 7.91 -4.65 -10.67
C GLY A 260 7.52 -3.80 -9.46
N TRP A 261 7.04 -4.43 -8.39
CA TRP A 261 6.88 -3.76 -7.09
C TRP A 261 8.15 -3.97 -6.25
N ARG A 262 8.58 -2.99 -5.45
CA ARG A 262 9.77 -3.08 -4.58
C ARG A 262 9.46 -2.52 -3.19
N LYS A 263 9.94 -3.17 -2.13
CA LYS A 263 9.66 -2.76 -0.74
C LYS A 263 10.33 -1.44 -0.38
N ALA A 264 9.77 -0.72 0.58
CA ALA A 264 10.36 0.52 1.11
C ALA A 264 11.80 0.34 1.60
N SER A 265 12.10 -0.80 2.23
CA SER A 265 13.43 -1.22 2.70
C SER A 265 14.39 -1.69 1.59
N GLU A 266 13.89 -1.93 0.38
CA GLU A 266 14.66 -2.35 -0.79
C GLU A 266 14.95 -1.18 -1.75
N LEU A 267 14.24 -0.05 -1.63
CA LEU A 267 14.46 1.14 -2.46
C LEU A 267 15.81 1.80 -2.20
N GLN A 268 16.43 2.30 -3.26
CA GLN A 268 17.71 3.02 -3.22
C GLN A 268 17.59 4.38 -3.91
N VAL A 269 18.47 5.32 -3.53
CA VAL A 269 18.56 6.63 -4.19
C VAL A 269 18.91 6.43 -5.68
N GLY A 270 18.09 7.00 -6.56
CA GLY A 270 18.17 6.82 -8.00
C GLY A 270 17.12 5.86 -8.59
N ASP A 271 16.52 4.97 -7.79
CA ASP A 271 15.38 4.15 -8.21
C ASP A 271 14.23 5.02 -8.74
N ARG A 272 13.38 4.43 -9.59
CA ARG A 272 12.17 5.09 -10.10
C ARG A 272 10.93 4.45 -9.51
N ILE A 273 9.97 5.29 -9.10
CA ILE A 273 8.64 4.87 -8.64
C ILE A 273 7.54 5.57 -9.43
N ALA A 274 6.40 4.89 -9.60
CA ALA A 274 5.26 5.41 -10.34
C ALA A 274 4.50 6.47 -9.53
N ILE A 275 4.21 7.59 -10.19
CA ILE A 275 3.34 8.65 -9.68
C ILE A 275 2.24 8.94 -10.72
N PRO A 276 1.00 9.30 -10.32
CA PRO A 276 0.01 9.79 -11.25
C PRO A 276 0.44 11.14 -11.87
N ARG A 277 0.31 11.25 -13.19
CA ARG A 277 0.40 12.52 -13.94
C ARG A 277 -0.90 13.31 -13.88
N ARG A 278 -2.05 12.63 -13.98
CA ARG A 278 -3.39 13.22 -13.85
C ARG A 278 -4.26 12.39 -12.90
N LEU A 279 -5.08 13.07 -12.10
CA LEU A 279 -6.11 12.47 -11.24
C LEU A 279 -7.48 13.00 -11.66
N GLN A 280 -8.07 12.41 -12.69
CA GLN A 280 -9.28 12.91 -13.33
C GLN A 280 -10.54 12.62 -12.49
N VAL A 281 -11.29 13.66 -12.16
CA VAL A 281 -12.56 13.58 -11.41
C VAL A 281 -13.63 14.34 -12.21
N PRO A 282 -14.87 13.84 -12.29
CA PRO A 282 -16.01 14.61 -12.77
C PRO A 282 -16.42 15.65 -11.72
N GLY A 283 -15.66 16.76 -11.64
CA GLY A 283 -15.90 17.83 -10.69
C GLY A 283 -17.19 18.59 -11.01
N VAL A 284 -17.92 19.01 -9.96
CA VAL A 284 -19.17 19.76 -10.05
C VAL A 284 -19.15 20.93 -9.09
N SER A 285 -19.80 22.05 -9.43
CA SER A 285 -19.92 23.20 -8.53
C SER A 285 -20.60 22.76 -7.23
N GLN A 286 -20.09 23.24 -6.10
CA GLN A 286 -20.39 22.73 -4.78
C GLN A 286 -21.31 23.70 -4.03
N PRO A 287 -22.30 23.25 -3.24
CA PRO A 287 -23.04 24.14 -2.35
C PRO A 287 -22.08 24.76 -1.34
N LEU A 288 -22.17 26.08 -1.16
CA LEU A 288 -21.39 26.76 -0.12
C LEU A 288 -22.08 26.57 1.25
N PRO A 289 -21.32 26.25 2.32
CA PRO A 289 -21.91 26.04 3.62
C PRO A 289 -22.47 27.36 4.15
N GLN A 290 -23.75 27.36 4.49
CA GLN A 290 -24.37 28.48 5.19
C GLN A 290 -23.82 28.55 6.63
N ALA A 291 -23.69 29.77 7.17
CA ALA A 291 -23.21 29.98 8.52
C ALA A 291 -24.20 29.39 9.56
N THR A 292 -23.82 28.27 10.19
CA THR A 292 -24.55 27.71 11.34
C THR A 292 -24.37 28.60 12.57
N PRO A 293 -25.45 29.01 13.27
CA PRO A 293 -25.36 29.91 14.41
C PRO A 293 -24.83 29.24 15.69
N ASP A 294 -24.63 27.92 15.68
CA ASP A 294 -24.45 27.10 16.89
C ASP A 294 -22.99 27.02 17.41
N LEU A 295 -22.10 27.88 16.92
CA LEU A 295 -20.86 28.19 17.66
C LEU A 295 -21.21 29.21 18.75
N GLU A 296 -21.31 28.75 20.00
CA GLU A 296 -21.55 29.61 21.15
C GLU A 296 -20.68 30.87 21.10
N ASP A 297 -21.31 32.03 20.90
CA ASP A 297 -20.65 33.32 21.10
C ASP A 297 -20.26 33.39 22.57
N VAL A 298 -19.00 33.05 22.88
CA VAL A 298 -18.41 33.16 24.22
C VAL A 298 -18.63 34.60 24.69
N PRO A 299 -19.60 34.84 25.59
CA PRO A 299 -20.12 36.19 25.77
C PRO A 299 -19.03 36.99 26.46
N LEU A 300 -18.57 38.06 25.82
CA LEU A 300 -17.34 38.71 26.23
C LEU A 300 -17.52 39.43 27.59
N ARG A 301 -17.21 38.71 28.66
CA ARG A 301 -17.28 39.21 30.03
C ARG A 301 -16.27 40.33 30.24
N VAL A 302 -16.70 41.35 30.97
CA VAL A 302 -15.90 42.55 31.26
C VAL A 302 -14.82 42.23 32.30
N GLU A 303 -15.02 41.17 33.04
CA GLU A 303 -14.10 40.50 33.96
C GLU A 303 -12.85 39.99 33.22
N ASP A 304 -13.02 39.47 31.99
CA ASP A 304 -11.97 38.88 31.15
C ASP A 304 -11.22 39.92 30.29
N ILE A 305 -11.33 41.20 30.67
CA ILE A 305 -10.67 42.33 30.00
C ILE A 305 -9.56 42.85 30.92
N PRO A 306 -8.27 42.70 30.55
CA PRO A 306 -7.15 43.18 31.35
C PRO A 306 -7.00 44.69 31.21
N PHE A 307 -7.93 45.43 31.81
CA PHE A 307 -7.93 46.90 31.85
C PHE A 307 -6.62 47.42 32.45
N ARG A 308 -6.08 48.47 31.84
CA ARG A 308 -4.85 49.14 32.29
C ARG A 308 -5.14 50.60 32.59
N PRO A 309 -4.49 51.21 33.61
CA PRO A 309 -4.55 52.65 33.83
C PRO A 309 -4.31 53.42 32.52
N GLY A 310 -5.15 54.41 32.23
CA GLY A 310 -5.02 55.29 31.08
C GLY A 310 -4.70 56.70 31.57
N TYR A 311 -3.79 57.40 30.89
CA TYR A 311 -3.41 58.78 31.23
C TYR A 311 -4.60 59.76 31.29
N ARG A 312 -5.68 59.45 30.56
CA ARG A 312 -6.91 60.27 30.49
C ARG A 312 -8.14 59.64 31.15
N TYR A 313 -8.12 58.34 31.45
CA TYR A 313 -9.29 57.59 31.92
C TYR A 313 -8.89 56.50 32.93
N PRO A 314 -9.52 56.46 34.13
CA PRO A 314 -9.34 55.38 35.12
C PRO A 314 -9.70 53.99 34.58
N VAL A 315 -9.37 52.93 35.33
CA VAL A 315 -9.72 51.54 34.96
C VAL A 315 -11.23 51.33 35.03
N GLU A 316 -11.86 51.96 36.00
CA GLU A 316 -13.27 51.90 36.37
C GLU A 316 -14.13 52.52 35.26
N TYR A 317 -13.78 53.74 34.84
CA TYR A 317 -14.44 54.41 33.71
C TYR A 317 -14.29 53.64 32.39
N GLN A 318 -13.11 53.05 32.14
CA GLN A 318 -12.93 52.19 30.95
C GLN A 318 -13.77 50.91 31.04
N ARG A 319 -13.92 50.33 32.24
CA ARG A 319 -14.77 49.17 32.52
C ARG A 319 -16.24 49.48 32.26
N GLU A 320 -16.76 50.59 32.80
CA GLU A 320 -18.15 51.04 32.59
C GLU A 320 -18.47 51.32 31.12
N VAL A 321 -17.59 52.01 30.41
CA VAL A 321 -17.76 52.32 28.97
C VAL A 321 -17.85 51.04 28.15
N VAL A 322 -17.03 50.05 28.48
CA VAL A 322 -17.03 48.75 27.79
C VAL A 322 -18.24 47.89 28.18
N GLN A 323 -18.61 47.86 29.45
CA GLN A 323 -19.81 47.16 29.94
C GLN A 323 -21.07 47.66 29.24
N ALA A 324 -21.37 48.95 29.37
CA ALA A 324 -22.59 49.54 28.82
C ALA A 324 -22.66 49.44 27.28
N TYR A 325 -21.50 49.36 26.61
CA TYR A 325 -21.40 49.07 25.18
C TYR A 325 -21.72 47.61 24.85
N LEU A 326 -21.19 46.65 25.60
CA LEU A 326 -21.50 45.22 25.43
C LEU A 326 -22.97 44.92 25.77
N ASP A 327 -23.52 45.55 26.81
CA ASP A 327 -24.91 45.40 27.25
C ASP A 327 -25.96 45.80 26.19
N GLY A 328 -25.59 46.66 25.24
CA GLY A 328 -26.51 47.07 24.17
C GLY A 328 -26.20 48.41 23.51
N ARG A 329 -25.69 49.39 24.28
CA ARG A 329 -25.73 50.81 23.87
C ARG A 329 -24.80 51.13 22.70
N SER A 330 -25.28 51.99 21.81
CA SER A 330 -24.47 52.59 20.76
C SER A 330 -23.37 53.48 21.34
N LEU A 331 -22.29 53.67 20.58
CA LEU A 331 -21.21 54.59 20.99
C LEU A 331 -21.68 56.05 20.95
N GLU A 332 -22.69 56.40 20.14
CA GLU A 332 -23.36 57.69 20.13
C GLU A 332 -24.11 57.95 21.43
N GLU A 333 -24.94 57.01 21.90
CA GLU A 333 -25.61 57.10 23.21
C GLU A 333 -24.60 57.27 24.34
N LEU A 334 -23.52 56.49 24.34
CA LEU A 334 -22.51 56.53 25.39
C LEU A 334 -21.72 57.85 25.37
N ALA A 335 -21.47 58.41 24.18
CA ALA A 335 -20.82 59.70 24.00
C ALA A 335 -21.72 60.85 24.49
N ALA A 336 -22.99 60.86 24.10
CA ALA A 336 -23.98 61.85 24.49
C ALA A 336 -24.24 61.81 26.01
N ALA A 337 -24.52 60.63 26.57
CA ALA A 337 -24.83 60.45 27.99
C ALA A 337 -23.66 60.77 28.94
N ARG A 338 -22.41 60.81 28.42
CA ARG A 338 -21.20 61.14 29.20
C ARG A 338 -20.56 62.48 28.79
N ASN A 339 -21.16 63.22 27.86
CA ASN A 339 -20.64 64.47 27.29
C ASN A 339 -19.16 64.39 26.88
N VAL A 340 -18.79 63.34 26.15
CA VAL A 340 -17.43 63.11 25.64
C VAL A 340 -17.44 62.85 24.13
N PRO A 341 -16.38 63.23 23.37
CA PRO A 341 -16.31 62.93 21.95
C PRO A 341 -16.35 61.42 21.69
N TRP A 342 -17.15 60.99 20.71
CA TRP A 342 -17.20 59.62 20.18
C TRP A 342 -15.79 59.00 20.00
N LEU A 343 -14.85 59.75 19.41
CA LEU A 343 -13.47 59.29 19.17
C LEU A 343 -12.77 58.84 20.47
N ALA A 344 -13.07 59.46 21.61
CA ALA A 344 -12.46 59.09 22.88
C ALA A 344 -12.97 57.73 23.40
N LEU A 345 -14.25 57.44 23.21
CA LEU A 345 -14.83 56.13 23.54
C LEU A 345 -14.41 55.05 22.53
N GLN A 346 -14.39 55.39 21.24
CA GLN A 346 -13.80 54.56 20.18
C GLN A 346 -12.35 54.20 20.48
N HIS A 347 -11.55 55.13 21.03
CA HIS A 347 -10.19 54.85 21.48
C HIS A 347 -10.13 53.91 22.70
N ILE A 348 -11.10 53.96 23.64
CA ILE A 348 -11.20 52.99 24.74
C ILE A 348 -11.48 51.59 24.19
N LEU A 349 -12.48 51.43 23.31
CA LEU A 349 -12.79 50.14 22.69
C LEU A 349 -11.59 49.57 21.92
N LYS A 350 -10.99 50.40 21.06
CA LYS A 350 -9.81 50.05 20.24
C LYS A 350 -8.58 49.68 21.09
N ARG A 351 -8.43 50.25 22.30
CA ARG A 351 -7.35 49.90 23.24
C ARG A 351 -7.41 48.44 23.71
N TYR A 352 -8.59 47.83 23.71
CA TYR A 352 -8.82 46.47 24.19
C TYR A 352 -9.20 45.48 23.08
N ASP A 353 -8.94 45.82 21.80
CA ASP A 353 -9.33 45.04 20.61
C ASP A 353 -10.86 44.80 20.51
N ILE A 354 -11.67 45.74 21.02
CA ILE A 354 -13.13 45.74 20.88
C ILE A 354 -13.50 46.45 19.57
N PRO A 355 -14.06 45.75 18.57
CA PRO A 355 -14.51 46.35 17.32
C PRO A 355 -15.84 47.09 17.50
N GLN A 356 -16.16 47.95 16.53
CA GLN A 356 -17.37 48.77 16.57
C GLN A 356 -18.59 48.01 16.04
N ARG A 357 -19.72 48.14 16.73
CA ARG A 357 -21.05 47.72 16.30
C ARG A 357 -21.50 48.63 15.16
N HIS A 358 -20.99 48.35 13.97
CA HIS A 358 -21.73 48.65 12.77
C HIS A 358 -23.03 47.83 12.80
N VAL A 359 -24.12 48.38 12.30
CA VAL A 359 -25.24 47.54 11.85
C VAL A 359 -24.66 46.71 10.71
N GLU A 360 -24.32 45.44 10.98
CA GLU A 360 -23.72 44.58 9.95
C GLU A 360 -24.68 44.56 8.74
N PRO A 361 -24.23 44.97 7.54
CA PRO A 361 -24.97 44.71 6.33
C PRO A 361 -25.25 43.21 6.27
N ARG A 362 -26.45 42.79 5.84
CA ARG A 362 -26.73 41.36 5.67
C ARG A 362 -25.78 40.79 4.61
N THR A 363 -24.67 40.22 5.08
CA THR A 363 -23.64 39.58 4.27
C THR A 363 -24.31 38.58 3.37
N ARG A 364 -24.22 38.82 2.06
CA ARG A 364 -24.72 37.89 1.06
C ARG A 364 -23.74 36.72 0.96
N PHE A 365 -24.25 35.57 0.55
CA PHE A 365 -23.41 34.44 0.17
C PHE A 365 -23.99 33.87 -1.13
N PRO A 366 -23.16 33.55 -2.13
CA PRO A 366 -23.62 32.75 -3.24
C PRO A 366 -23.96 31.34 -2.73
N GLU A 367 -25.03 30.74 -3.25
CA GLU A 367 -25.51 29.43 -2.80
C GLU A 367 -24.55 28.28 -3.17
N GLN A 368 -23.74 28.50 -4.21
CA GLN A 368 -22.78 27.54 -4.74
C GLN A 368 -21.44 28.22 -5.04
N THR A 369 -20.40 27.39 -5.18
CA THR A 369 -19.10 27.84 -5.70
C THR A 369 -19.20 28.31 -7.15
N SER A 370 -18.19 29.05 -7.57
CA SER A 370 -18.06 29.57 -8.93
C SER A 370 -16.62 29.99 -9.20
N PRO A 371 -16.22 30.18 -10.48
CA PRO A 371 -14.93 30.75 -10.83
C PRO A 371 -14.66 32.12 -10.18
N ALA A 372 -15.71 32.92 -9.95
CA ALA A 372 -15.60 34.21 -9.25
C ALA A 372 -15.26 34.03 -7.76
N PHE A 373 -16.00 33.16 -7.05
CA PHE A 373 -15.73 32.82 -5.65
C PHE A 373 -14.31 32.25 -5.46
N TRP A 374 -13.90 31.33 -6.34
CA TRP A 374 -12.58 30.71 -6.23
C TRP A 374 -11.44 31.64 -6.58
N ARG A 375 -11.59 32.55 -7.55
CA ARG A 375 -10.59 33.59 -7.81
C ARG A 375 -10.41 34.52 -6.61
N TRP A 376 -11.50 34.92 -5.94
CA TRP A 376 -11.46 35.68 -4.68
C TRP A 376 -10.72 34.92 -3.58
N MET A 377 -11.05 33.63 -3.37
CA MET A 377 -10.37 32.76 -2.40
C MET A 377 -8.89 32.56 -2.76
N GLY A 378 -8.53 32.54 -4.03
CA GLY A 378 -7.15 32.53 -4.54
C GLY A 378 -6.38 33.77 -4.08
N TYR A 379 -6.91 34.98 -4.32
CA TYR A 379 -6.32 36.23 -3.85
C TYR A 379 -6.20 36.27 -2.32
N PHE A 380 -7.19 35.76 -1.59
CA PHE A 380 -7.17 35.76 -0.12
C PHE A 380 -6.18 34.74 0.46
N LEU A 381 -6.14 33.51 -0.05
CA LEU A 381 -5.14 32.52 0.36
C LEU A 381 -3.73 32.89 -0.10
N ALA A 382 -3.57 33.69 -1.15
CA ALA A 382 -2.29 34.34 -1.45
C ALA A 382 -1.90 35.33 -0.33
N SER A 383 -2.58 36.47 -0.20
CA SER A 383 -2.05 37.64 0.52
C SER A 383 -2.88 38.11 1.72
N GLY A 384 -3.96 37.42 2.06
CA GLY A 384 -4.78 37.70 3.24
C GLY A 384 -4.34 37.00 4.53
N TRP A 385 -4.83 37.48 5.67
CA TRP A 385 -4.77 36.83 6.99
C TRP A 385 -5.99 37.22 7.84
N VAL A 386 -6.37 36.42 8.82
CA VAL A 386 -7.59 36.65 9.62
C VAL A 386 -7.25 36.70 11.11
N ARG A 387 -7.75 37.72 11.82
CA ARG A 387 -7.59 37.87 13.28
C ARG A 387 -8.97 37.97 13.94
N PRO A 388 -9.30 37.10 14.92
CA PRO A 388 -10.45 37.32 15.78
C PRO A 388 -10.23 38.58 16.64
N MET A 389 -11.23 39.45 16.67
CA MET A 389 -11.34 40.61 17.56
C MET A 389 -12.39 40.29 18.63
N ARG A 390 -12.59 41.14 19.64
CA ARG A 390 -13.45 40.78 20.79
C ARG A 390 -14.94 40.60 20.47
N VAL A 391 -15.50 41.27 19.45
CA VAL A 391 -16.90 41.08 18.99
C VAL A 391 -17.05 41.07 17.45
N THR A 392 -16.00 40.71 16.70
CA THR A 392 -16.06 40.45 15.25
C THR A 392 -14.81 39.69 14.78
N CYS A 393 -14.73 39.29 13.52
CA CYS A 393 -13.51 38.77 12.92
C CYS A 393 -13.00 39.67 11.80
N ARG A 394 -11.70 40.01 11.83
CA ARG A 394 -11.09 40.92 10.86
C ARG A 394 -10.28 40.18 9.80
N PHE A 395 -10.76 40.26 8.57
CA PHE A 395 -10.14 39.75 7.36
C PHE A 395 -9.24 40.84 6.78
N TRP A 396 -7.92 40.69 6.94
CA TRP A 396 -6.93 41.59 6.32
C TRP A 396 -6.49 41.03 4.96
N TRP A 397 -6.19 41.93 4.04
CA TRP A 397 -5.58 41.62 2.76
C TRP A 397 -4.73 42.81 2.27
N THR A 398 -3.49 42.53 1.85
CA THR A 398 -2.50 43.56 1.49
C THR A 398 -1.90 43.25 0.11
N HIS A 399 -2.09 44.15 -0.86
CA HIS A 399 -1.43 44.06 -2.17
C HIS A 399 -1.19 45.44 -2.78
N SER A 400 -0.10 45.58 -3.56
CA SER A 400 0.29 46.85 -4.20
C SER A 400 -0.29 47.03 -5.61
N ASP A 401 -0.35 45.96 -6.41
CA ASP A 401 -0.82 46.02 -7.80
C ASP A 401 -2.32 46.41 -7.90
N PRO A 402 -2.68 47.51 -8.60
CA PRO A 402 -4.06 47.97 -8.70
C PRO A 402 -5.03 46.95 -9.31
N ALA A 403 -4.62 46.22 -10.36
CA ALA A 403 -5.54 45.33 -11.09
C ALA A 403 -6.05 44.18 -10.19
N LEU A 404 -5.22 43.72 -9.25
CA LEU A 404 -5.65 42.73 -8.26
C LEU A 404 -6.45 43.35 -7.11
N ARG A 405 -6.20 44.61 -6.75
CA ARG A 405 -7.00 45.32 -5.73
C ARG A 405 -8.41 45.54 -6.23
N ASP A 406 -8.54 46.07 -7.44
CA ASP A 406 -9.84 46.45 -8.01
C ASP A 406 -10.72 45.21 -8.25
N ASP A 407 -10.16 44.11 -8.79
CA ASP A 407 -10.88 42.84 -8.94
C ASP A 407 -11.21 42.17 -7.59
N PHE A 408 -10.30 42.22 -6.60
CA PHE A 408 -10.59 41.71 -5.26
C PHE A 408 -11.68 42.52 -4.55
N PHE A 409 -11.70 43.85 -4.70
CA PHE A 409 -12.74 44.71 -4.11
C PHE A 409 -14.08 44.51 -4.83
N GLN A 410 -14.08 44.41 -6.16
CA GLN A 410 -15.26 44.10 -6.96
C GLN A 410 -15.86 42.75 -6.52
N LEU A 411 -15.05 41.68 -6.50
CA LEU A 411 -15.50 40.36 -6.05
C LEU A 411 -15.99 40.37 -4.59
N THR A 412 -15.35 41.14 -3.70
CA THR A 412 -15.82 41.24 -2.29
C THR A 412 -17.20 41.90 -2.20
N ARG A 413 -17.47 42.93 -3.01
CA ARG A 413 -18.78 43.59 -3.10
C ARG A 413 -19.83 42.70 -3.77
N GLU A 414 -19.49 42.04 -4.88
CA GLU A 414 -20.42 41.23 -5.67
C GLU A 414 -20.82 39.92 -4.96
N LEU A 415 -19.85 39.21 -4.38
CA LEU A 415 -20.11 37.93 -3.70
C LEU A 415 -20.76 38.13 -2.33
N PHE A 416 -20.31 39.13 -1.56
CA PHE A 416 -20.68 39.26 -0.14
C PHE A 416 -21.47 40.52 0.22
N GLY A 417 -21.54 41.53 -0.64
CA GLY A 417 -22.14 42.82 -0.33
C GLY A 417 -21.33 43.66 0.67
N LEU A 418 -20.03 43.37 0.83
CA LEU A 418 -19.16 43.98 1.83
C LEU A 418 -18.18 44.98 1.19
N GLU A 419 -18.05 46.16 1.82
CA GLU A 419 -17.10 47.20 1.40
C GLU A 419 -15.74 47.03 2.06
N VAL A 420 -14.67 47.18 1.27
CA VAL A 420 -13.29 46.95 1.73
C VAL A 420 -12.68 48.26 2.26
N THR A 421 -12.32 48.27 3.55
CA THR A 421 -11.71 49.43 4.21
C THR A 421 -10.19 49.39 4.13
N CYS A 422 -9.56 50.31 3.40
CA CYS A 422 -8.11 50.45 3.36
C CYS A 422 -7.58 51.43 4.42
N ARG A 423 -6.40 51.15 4.99
CA ARG A 423 -5.72 52.08 5.89
C ARG A 423 -5.17 53.29 5.11
N PRO A 424 -5.28 54.53 5.63
CA PRO A 424 -4.60 55.69 5.05
C PRO A 424 -3.10 55.43 4.89
N HIS A 425 -2.56 55.76 3.70
CA HIS A 425 -1.14 55.63 3.35
C HIS A 425 -0.55 54.21 3.48
N SER A 426 -1.37 53.15 3.43
CA SER A 426 -0.90 51.76 3.34
C SER A 426 -1.68 50.97 2.27
N HIS A 427 -1.09 49.87 1.82
CA HIS A 427 -1.75 48.85 1.02
C HIS A 427 -2.58 47.86 1.86
N ASP A 428 -2.53 47.97 3.20
CA ASP A 428 -3.32 47.15 4.11
C ASP A 428 -4.80 47.51 4.02
N CYS A 429 -5.61 46.58 3.51
CA CYS A 429 -7.05 46.69 3.49
C CYS A 429 -7.69 45.58 4.33
N TYR A 430 -8.92 45.79 4.78
CA TYR A 430 -9.64 44.83 5.61
C TYR A 430 -11.16 44.92 5.47
N VAL A 431 -11.80 43.84 5.91
CA VAL A 431 -13.24 43.72 6.15
C VAL A 431 -13.43 43.15 7.56
N ASP A 432 -14.41 43.67 8.29
CA ASP A 432 -14.90 43.04 9.53
C ASP A 432 -16.22 42.34 9.21
N SER A 433 -16.34 41.06 9.57
CA SER A 433 -17.60 40.31 9.45
C SER A 433 -17.54 39.05 10.32
N VAL A 434 -18.62 38.80 11.06
CA VAL A 434 -18.83 37.53 11.76
C VAL A 434 -19.17 36.41 10.76
N GLN A 435 -20.02 36.67 9.77
CA GLN A 435 -20.47 35.60 8.85
C GLN A 435 -19.34 35.09 7.94
N LEU A 436 -18.36 35.94 7.58
CA LEU A 436 -17.14 35.48 6.88
C LEU A 436 -16.26 34.56 7.76
N ARG A 437 -16.21 34.77 9.10
CA ARG A 437 -15.55 33.82 10.04
C ARG A 437 -16.21 32.46 9.92
N ASP A 438 -17.53 32.44 9.95
CA ASP A 438 -18.32 31.20 9.97
C ASP A 438 -18.18 30.43 8.65
N LEU A 439 -18.22 31.13 7.51
CA LEU A 439 -17.89 30.55 6.20
C LEU A 439 -16.46 29.97 6.17
N PHE A 440 -15.46 30.70 6.69
CA PHE A 440 -14.08 30.20 6.71
C PHE A 440 -13.90 28.97 7.59
N VAL A 441 -14.54 28.95 8.76
CA VAL A 441 -14.54 27.78 9.67
C VAL A 441 -15.24 26.59 9.01
N ALA A 442 -16.39 26.80 8.36
CA ALA A 442 -17.12 25.75 7.65
C ALA A 442 -16.37 25.22 6.40
N LEU A 443 -15.53 26.05 5.78
CA LEU A 443 -14.58 25.64 4.72
C LEU A 443 -13.30 24.98 5.27
N GLY A 444 -13.19 24.77 6.58
CA GLY A 444 -12.06 24.12 7.25
C GLY A 444 -10.81 25.00 7.40
N LEU A 445 -10.92 26.31 7.18
CA LEU A 445 -9.81 27.26 7.30
C LEU A 445 -9.66 27.71 8.77
N PRO A 446 -8.43 27.65 9.35
CA PRO A 446 -8.24 27.97 10.76
C PRO A 446 -8.37 29.47 11.03
N ILE A 447 -8.96 29.82 12.17
CA ILE A 447 -9.04 31.18 12.71
C ILE A 447 -8.23 31.22 14.01
N PRO A 448 -7.21 32.11 14.18
CA PRO A 448 -6.68 33.05 13.18
C PRO A 448 -6.00 32.36 11.99
N LEU A 449 -6.26 32.87 10.79
CA LEU A 449 -5.59 32.41 9.57
C LEU A 449 -4.27 33.17 9.41
N GLN A 450 -3.16 32.46 9.34
CA GLN A 450 -1.80 33.00 9.27
C GLN A 450 -0.99 32.29 8.17
N PRO A 451 0.03 32.91 7.56
CA PRO A 451 0.79 32.31 6.44
C PRO A 451 1.36 30.91 6.69
N THR A 452 1.55 30.51 7.95
CA THR A 452 2.06 29.20 8.37
C THR A 452 0.97 28.13 8.56
N ASN A 453 -0.31 28.49 8.74
CA ASN A 453 -1.40 27.53 8.98
C ASN A 453 -2.45 27.47 7.85
N LYS A 454 -2.28 28.28 6.79
CA LYS A 454 -3.09 28.21 5.56
C LYS A 454 -3.12 26.79 4.99
N ARG A 455 -4.24 26.43 4.39
CA ARG A 455 -4.53 25.17 3.70
C ARG A 455 -5.57 25.45 2.61
N LEU A 456 -5.80 24.52 1.70
CA LEU A 456 -6.93 24.60 0.76
C LEU A 456 -8.21 24.06 1.43
N PRO A 457 -9.40 24.65 1.16
CA PRO A 457 -10.66 24.02 1.50
C PRO A 457 -10.79 22.69 0.73
N ALA A 458 -11.11 21.58 1.41
CA ALA A 458 -11.23 20.26 0.78
C ALA A 458 -12.27 20.25 -0.37
N LEU A 459 -13.30 21.10 -0.24
CA LEU A 459 -14.39 21.33 -1.19
C LEU A 459 -13.89 21.83 -2.56
N LEU A 460 -12.75 22.55 -2.63
CA LEU A 460 -12.11 22.96 -3.90
C LEU A 460 -11.75 21.74 -4.76
N PHE A 461 -11.27 20.66 -4.15
CA PHE A 461 -10.89 19.45 -4.89
C PHE A 461 -12.08 18.65 -5.42
N ARG A 462 -13.33 19.09 -5.18
CA ARG A 462 -14.57 18.50 -5.73
C ARG A 462 -15.17 19.34 -6.87
N CYS A 463 -14.66 20.56 -7.06
CA CYS A 463 -15.12 21.52 -8.05
C CYS A 463 -14.62 21.16 -9.47
N PRO A 464 -15.21 21.72 -10.55
CA PRO A 464 -14.75 21.51 -11.92
C PRO A 464 -13.32 22.04 -12.15
N ASP A 465 -12.62 21.51 -13.16
CA ASP A 465 -11.26 21.94 -13.52
C ASP A 465 -11.20 23.46 -13.81
N GLU A 466 -12.28 24.09 -14.30
CA GLU A 466 -12.39 25.56 -14.49
C GLU A 466 -12.41 26.36 -13.18
N GLU A 467 -13.06 25.84 -12.12
CA GLU A 467 -13.09 26.47 -10.81
C GLU A 467 -11.73 26.33 -10.11
N ILE A 468 -11.09 25.17 -10.27
CA ILE A 468 -9.71 24.91 -9.84
C ILE A 468 -8.74 25.86 -10.55
N ALA A 469 -8.88 26.02 -11.87
CA ALA A 469 -8.13 26.98 -12.66
C ALA A 469 -8.37 28.41 -12.15
N ALA A 470 -9.61 28.82 -11.88
CA ALA A 470 -9.91 30.16 -11.38
C ALA A 470 -9.29 30.44 -9.99
N PHE A 471 -9.26 29.44 -9.09
CA PHE A 471 -8.49 29.52 -7.84
C PHE A 471 -7.00 29.73 -8.10
N LEU A 472 -6.41 28.90 -8.97
CA LEU A 472 -4.99 28.98 -9.30
C LEU A 472 -4.64 30.34 -9.94
N ASN A 473 -5.48 30.87 -10.82
CA ASN A 473 -5.30 32.21 -11.38
C ASN A 473 -5.18 33.27 -10.28
N GLY A 474 -6.13 33.34 -9.34
CA GLY A 474 -6.08 34.31 -8.24
C GLY A 474 -4.88 34.10 -7.30
N TYR A 475 -4.56 32.85 -6.99
CA TYR A 475 -3.45 32.52 -6.09
C TYR A 475 -2.07 32.80 -6.73
N LEU A 476 -1.89 32.48 -8.01
CA LEU A 476 -0.65 32.69 -8.76
C LEU A 476 -0.46 34.16 -9.15
N ASP A 477 -1.51 34.92 -9.45
CA ASP A 477 -1.41 36.38 -9.56
C ASP A 477 -0.87 37.00 -8.26
N GLY A 478 -1.34 36.52 -7.09
CA GLY A 478 -0.91 37.02 -5.78
C GLY A 478 0.44 36.50 -5.25
N LYS A 479 0.89 35.30 -5.66
CA LYS A 479 2.11 34.65 -5.12
C LYS A 479 3.10 34.08 -6.13
N GLY A 480 2.70 33.88 -7.38
CA GLY A 480 3.59 33.39 -8.44
C GLY A 480 4.60 34.43 -8.88
N SER A 481 5.84 33.99 -9.07
CA SER A 481 6.95 34.77 -9.63
C SER A 481 7.56 34.00 -10.80
N MET A 482 7.81 34.68 -11.92
CA MET A 482 8.43 34.06 -13.09
C MET A 482 9.96 34.14 -12.98
N GLY A 483 10.61 32.98 -13.05
CA GLY A 483 12.05 32.87 -13.24
C GLY A 483 12.44 33.35 -14.64
N ARG A 484 13.72 33.66 -14.86
CA ARG A 484 14.17 34.25 -16.13
C ARG A 484 14.18 33.27 -17.30
N ARG A 485 14.41 31.96 -17.03
CA ARG A 485 14.49 30.88 -18.04
C ARG A 485 14.11 29.49 -17.50
N ASP A 486 13.79 29.43 -16.23
CA ASP A 486 13.59 28.24 -15.40
C ASP A 486 12.11 27.84 -15.38
N GLY A 487 11.23 28.76 -14.96
CA GLY A 487 9.78 28.62 -15.09
C GLY A 487 9.00 29.47 -14.09
N LEU A 488 7.96 28.88 -13.50
CA LEU A 488 7.12 29.52 -12.51
C LEU A 488 7.45 29.00 -11.11
N HIS A 489 7.58 29.92 -10.15
CA HIS A 489 7.90 29.62 -8.75
C HIS A 489 6.86 30.24 -7.81
N VAL A 490 6.58 29.57 -6.69
CA VAL A 490 5.65 30.03 -5.64
C VAL A 490 6.25 29.72 -4.27
N LEU A 491 6.32 30.72 -3.39
CA LEU A 491 6.79 30.53 -2.01
C LEU A 491 5.62 30.44 -1.01
N SER A 492 5.53 29.31 -0.32
CA SER A 492 4.61 29.09 0.80
C SER A 492 5.34 29.11 2.15
N ASN A 493 4.64 29.53 3.21
CA ASN A 493 5.04 29.31 4.60
C ASN A 493 4.27 28.18 5.28
N SER A 494 3.30 27.57 4.59
CA SER A 494 2.59 26.36 5.01
C SER A 494 2.98 25.21 4.07
N GLU A 495 3.52 24.15 4.66
CA GLU A 495 3.87 22.92 3.95
C GLU A 495 2.63 22.14 3.50
N VAL A 496 1.58 22.11 4.34
CA VAL A 496 0.27 21.54 4.00
C VAL A 496 -0.31 22.22 2.75
N LEU A 497 -0.27 23.55 2.67
CA LEU A 497 -0.71 24.28 1.47
C LEU A 497 0.14 23.92 0.24
N ALA A 498 1.44 23.68 0.39
CA ALA A 498 2.31 23.31 -0.73
C ALA A 498 2.06 21.89 -1.24
N ASN A 499 1.81 20.91 -0.35
CA ASN A 499 1.41 19.55 -0.71
C ASN A 499 0.06 19.58 -1.44
N GLN A 500 -0.91 20.29 -0.87
CA GLN A 500 -2.27 20.40 -1.41
C GLN A 500 -2.29 21.10 -2.77
N LEU A 501 -1.46 22.13 -2.99
CA LEU A 501 -1.28 22.75 -4.31
C LEU A 501 -0.63 21.79 -5.32
N GLN A 502 0.33 20.95 -4.91
CA GLN A 502 0.93 19.93 -5.79
C GLN A 502 -0.10 18.87 -6.22
N LEU A 503 -0.98 18.44 -5.32
CA LEU A 503 -2.12 17.55 -5.64
C LEU A 503 -3.15 18.25 -6.54
N LEU A 504 -3.47 19.52 -6.29
CA LEU A 504 -4.40 20.33 -7.08
C LEU A 504 -3.88 20.60 -8.51
N LEU A 505 -2.56 20.72 -8.68
CA LEU A 505 -1.94 20.83 -10.00
C LEU A 505 -1.93 19.47 -10.72
N THR A 506 -1.71 18.37 -10.00
CA THR A 506 -1.82 17.00 -10.55
C THR A 506 -3.24 16.70 -11.05
N ARG A 507 -4.28 17.34 -10.49
CA ARG A 507 -5.67 17.32 -11.02
C ARG A 507 -5.76 17.74 -12.49
N LEU A 508 -5.14 18.88 -12.80
CA LEU A 508 -5.09 19.49 -14.13
C LEU A 508 -4.06 18.84 -15.08
N GLY A 509 -3.40 17.74 -14.65
CA GLY A 509 -2.37 17.04 -15.41
C GLY A 509 -0.95 17.63 -15.27
N ILE A 510 -0.74 18.52 -14.30
CA ILE A 510 0.47 19.33 -14.12
C ILE A 510 1.29 18.79 -12.94
N VAL A 511 2.46 18.20 -13.23
CA VAL A 511 3.33 17.64 -12.20
C VAL A 511 4.29 18.70 -11.67
N ALA A 512 3.80 19.48 -10.70
CA ALA A 512 4.61 20.45 -9.99
C ALA A 512 5.69 19.81 -9.11
N PHE A 513 6.80 20.52 -8.91
CA PHE A 513 7.93 20.15 -8.07
C PHE A 513 7.86 20.90 -6.73
N ARG A 514 8.09 20.21 -5.63
CA ARG A 514 8.13 20.77 -4.27
C ARG A 514 9.56 20.78 -3.74
N LYS A 515 9.97 21.85 -3.05
CA LYS A 515 11.31 21.97 -2.45
C LYS A 515 11.25 22.72 -1.13
N ALA A 516 11.69 22.07 -0.04
CA ALA A 516 11.96 22.77 1.20
C ALA A 516 13.20 23.67 1.04
N LEU A 517 13.08 24.95 1.37
CA LEU A 517 14.20 25.90 1.38
C LEU A 517 14.83 25.96 2.78
N PRO A 518 16.17 26.09 2.87
CA PRO A 518 16.84 26.25 4.15
C PRO A 518 16.35 27.54 4.85
N PRO A 519 16.18 27.53 6.17
CA PRO A 519 15.64 28.69 6.89
C PRO A 519 16.56 29.89 6.74
N HIS A 520 16.00 31.01 6.32
CA HIS A 520 16.76 32.26 6.21
C HIS A 520 17.14 32.80 7.60
N ALA A 521 18.37 33.30 7.72
CA ALA A 521 18.86 33.94 8.94
C ALA A 521 18.12 35.27 9.18
N GLY A 522 17.09 35.23 10.03
CA GLY A 522 16.42 36.43 10.53
C GLY A 522 17.31 37.22 11.50
N ARG A 523 16.80 38.35 11.99
CA ARG A 523 17.41 39.02 13.17
C ARG A 523 17.44 38.02 14.32
N ALA A 524 18.52 38.04 15.12
CA ALA A 524 18.83 37.02 16.13
C ALA A 524 17.79 36.81 17.26
N THR A 525 16.72 37.61 17.28
CA THR A 525 15.58 37.49 18.20
C THR A 525 14.37 36.75 17.61
N MET A 526 14.45 36.24 16.38
CA MET A 526 13.36 35.54 15.70
C MET A 526 13.69 34.09 15.35
N ALA A 527 12.73 33.19 15.57
CA ALA A 527 12.85 31.78 15.21
C ALA A 527 13.01 31.58 13.69
N PRO A 528 13.83 30.61 13.24
CA PRO A 528 14.09 30.34 11.82
C PRO A 528 12.81 29.93 11.09
N LYS A 529 12.42 30.70 10.07
CA LYS A 529 11.26 30.39 9.23
C LYS A 529 11.66 29.42 8.12
N ARG A 530 11.03 28.23 8.11
CA ARG A 530 11.03 27.33 6.94
C ARG A 530 10.10 27.90 5.87
N HIS A 531 10.47 27.68 4.61
CA HIS A 531 9.68 28.04 3.43
C HIS A 531 9.65 26.84 2.48
N THR A 532 8.52 26.61 1.83
CA THR A 532 8.37 25.56 0.82
C THR A 532 8.09 26.21 -0.52
N GLU A 533 8.96 25.93 -1.47
CA GLU A 533 8.88 26.40 -2.85
C GLU A 533 8.13 25.37 -3.71
N ILE A 534 7.21 25.84 -4.53
CA ILE A 534 6.44 25.06 -5.50
C ILE A 534 6.83 25.59 -6.88
N ASN A 535 7.24 24.68 -7.76
CA ASN A 535 7.92 25.00 -9.00
C ASN A 535 7.26 24.28 -10.18
N ILE A 536 7.05 24.98 -11.29
CA ILE A 536 6.50 24.44 -12.54
C ILE A 536 7.46 24.78 -13.67
N TYR A 537 8.01 23.74 -14.31
CA TYR A 537 9.16 23.83 -15.21
C TYR A 537 8.94 23.00 -16.48
N GLY A 538 9.70 23.33 -17.53
CA GLY A 538 9.72 22.51 -18.75
C GLY A 538 8.35 22.42 -19.42
N ASP A 539 7.95 21.21 -19.82
CA ASP A 539 6.73 20.99 -20.58
C ASP A 539 5.45 21.11 -19.72
N GLU A 540 5.56 21.03 -18.40
CA GLU A 540 4.45 21.27 -17.46
C GLU A 540 3.94 22.74 -17.51
N LEU A 541 4.78 23.67 -17.97
CA LEU A 541 4.35 25.05 -18.26
C LEU A 541 3.37 25.10 -19.44
N LEU A 542 3.54 24.25 -20.46
CA LEU A 542 2.65 24.18 -21.62
C LEU A 542 1.27 23.62 -21.24
N THR A 543 1.22 22.70 -20.27
CA THR A 543 -0.03 22.25 -19.65
C THR A 543 -0.66 23.35 -18.80
N LEU A 544 0.13 24.06 -17.97
CA LEU A 544 -0.36 25.16 -17.13
C LEU A 544 -0.99 26.31 -17.95
N ALA A 545 -0.41 26.63 -19.11
CA ALA A 545 -0.91 27.68 -20.01
C ALA A 545 -2.28 27.38 -20.65
N GLN A 546 -2.81 26.17 -20.49
CA GLN A 546 -4.19 25.82 -20.87
C GLN A 546 -5.22 26.24 -19.81
N TRP A 547 -4.76 26.59 -18.60
CA TRP A 547 -5.60 26.86 -17.42
C TRP A 547 -5.36 28.23 -16.77
N VAL A 548 -4.18 28.85 -16.98
CA VAL A 548 -3.75 30.05 -16.25
C VAL A 548 -3.44 31.23 -17.18
N HIS A 549 -4.08 32.37 -16.87
CA HIS A 549 -3.93 33.67 -17.50
C HIS A 549 -3.85 34.75 -16.39
N PHE A 550 -2.68 35.35 -16.22
CA PHE A 550 -2.42 36.35 -15.19
C PHE A 550 -3.12 37.68 -15.50
N ARG A 551 -3.77 38.28 -14.50
CA ARG A 551 -4.33 39.64 -14.61
C ARG A 551 -3.28 40.72 -14.37
N VAL A 552 -2.20 40.39 -13.63
CA VAL A 552 -1.03 41.26 -13.55
C VAL A 552 -0.29 41.24 -14.89
N ARG A 553 -0.52 42.26 -15.73
CA ARG A 553 0.00 42.36 -17.11
C ARG A 553 1.47 41.95 -17.25
N HIS A 554 2.36 42.47 -16.41
CA HIS A 554 3.79 42.16 -16.50
C HIS A 554 4.13 40.70 -16.16
N LYS A 555 3.29 40.00 -15.38
CA LYS A 555 3.42 38.55 -15.15
C LYS A 555 2.91 37.76 -16.35
N GLN A 556 1.83 38.20 -16.98
CA GLN A 556 1.33 37.57 -18.21
C GLN A 556 2.36 37.66 -19.34
N GLU A 557 2.91 38.85 -19.59
CA GLU A 557 3.98 39.08 -20.59
C GLU A 557 5.23 38.22 -20.29
N GLN A 558 5.60 38.04 -19.01
CA GLN A 558 6.69 37.15 -18.61
C GLN A 558 6.37 35.66 -18.78
N PHE A 559 5.13 35.25 -18.48
CA PHE A 559 4.68 33.87 -18.62
C PHE A 559 4.58 33.47 -20.09
N GLU A 560 4.00 34.31 -20.94
CA GLU A 560 3.97 34.14 -22.39
C GLU A 560 5.40 34.05 -22.98
N ALA A 561 6.32 34.90 -22.53
CA ALA A 561 7.73 34.82 -22.93
C ALA A 561 8.40 33.50 -22.52
N LEU A 562 8.07 32.94 -21.34
CA LEU A 562 8.52 31.60 -20.93
C LEU A 562 7.92 30.49 -21.80
N ILE A 563 6.64 30.60 -22.17
CA ILE A 563 5.94 29.64 -23.04
C ILE A 563 6.51 29.64 -24.46
N GLU A 564 6.72 30.81 -25.06
CA GLU A 564 7.34 30.90 -26.40
C GLU A 564 8.83 30.50 -26.38
N HIS A 565 9.56 30.80 -25.30
CA HIS A 565 10.91 30.25 -25.10
C HIS A 565 10.90 28.72 -24.96
N ARG A 566 9.87 28.15 -24.32
CA ARG A 566 9.68 26.70 -24.21
C ARG A 566 9.40 26.05 -25.56
N LYS A 567 8.44 26.59 -26.34
CA LYS A 567 8.07 26.10 -27.69
C LYS A 567 9.22 26.18 -28.69
N SER A 568 10.00 27.26 -28.66
CA SER A 568 11.17 27.47 -29.55
C SER A 568 12.44 26.76 -29.05
N GLY A 569 12.44 26.26 -27.81
CA GLY A 569 13.60 25.66 -27.16
C GLY A 569 13.89 24.22 -27.63
N ARG A 570 15.08 24.00 -28.20
CA ARG A 570 15.52 22.67 -28.69
C ARG A 570 15.78 21.61 -27.58
N ARG A 571 15.70 21.96 -26.30
CA ARG A 571 15.93 21.05 -25.16
C ARG A 571 14.61 20.59 -24.57
N LEU A 572 14.27 19.32 -24.79
CA LEU A 572 13.10 18.66 -24.18
C LEU A 572 13.26 18.54 -22.66
N SER A 573 12.16 18.36 -21.92
CA SER A 573 12.22 18.29 -20.46
C SER A 573 12.79 16.96 -19.99
N ASP A 574 13.94 17.00 -19.32
CA ASP A 574 14.67 15.82 -18.83
C ASP A 574 14.09 15.22 -17.54
N TRP A 575 12.95 15.73 -17.05
CA TRP A 575 12.28 15.18 -15.88
C TRP A 575 11.41 13.95 -16.22
N ASP A 576 10.45 14.09 -17.14
CA ASP A 576 9.50 13.02 -17.51
C ASP A 576 10.07 12.09 -18.58
N THR A 577 11.03 11.28 -18.14
CA THR A 577 11.74 10.30 -18.97
C THR A 577 11.20 8.90 -18.71
N ILE A 578 10.89 8.18 -19.78
CA ILE A 578 10.34 6.82 -19.75
C ILE A 578 11.48 5.81 -19.56
N PRO A 579 11.45 4.94 -18.54
CA PRO A 579 12.54 4.02 -18.22
C PRO A 579 12.51 2.76 -19.08
N VAL A 580 12.99 2.90 -20.31
CA VAL A 580 13.05 1.87 -21.36
C VAL A 580 14.26 0.97 -21.18
N ASP A 581 14.12 -0.32 -21.54
CA ASP A 581 15.26 -1.22 -21.70
C ASP A 581 15.96 -0.98 -23.07
N PRO A 582 17.26 -0.63 -23.10
CA PRO A 582 18.00 -0.38 -24.34
C PRO A 582 18.00 -1.56 -25.31
N GLY A 583 18.04 -2.80 -24.80
CA GLY A 583 18.09 -4.01 -25.62
C GLY A 583 16.75 -4.31 -26.27
N GLN A 584 15.63 -4.13 -25.55
CA GLN A 584 14.27 -4.21 -26.08
C GLN A 584 14.05 -3.19 -27.20
N PHE A 585 14.36 -1.92 -26.93
CA PHE A 585 14.22 -0.84 -27.93
C PHE A 585 15.07 -1.11 -29.19
N GLN A 586 16.32 -1.53 -29.01
CA GLN A 586 17.20 -1.89 -30.11
C GLN A 586 16.66 -3.06 -30.94
N ARG A 587 16.15 -4.11 -30.29
CA ARG A 587 15.59 -5.31 -30.93
C ARG A 587 14.38 -4.93 -31.80
N VAL A 588 13.37 -4.28 -31.21
CA VAL A 588 12.13 -3.89 -31.91
C VAL A 588 12.44 -3.03 -33.14
N ARG A 589 13.32 -2.03 -33.02
CA ARG A 589 13.72 -1.19 -34.15
C ARG A 589 14.36 -2.00 -35.28
N GLN A 590 15.32 -2.88 -34.97
CA GLN A 590 16.07 -3.63 -35.98
C GLN A 590 15.20 -4.68 -36.68
N GLU A 591 14.36 -5.38 -35.91
CA GLU A 591 13.44 -6.41 -36.40
C GLU A 591 12.33 -5.83 -37.29
N LEU A 592 11.86 -4.60 -36.99
CA LEU A 592 10.98 -3.81 -37.87
C LEU A 592 11.71 -3.18 -39.07
N GLY A 593 12.97 -3.55 -39.33
CA GLY A 593 13.74 -3.13 -40.51
C GLY A 593 14.29 -1.69 -40.49
N PHE A 594 14.02 -0.90 -39.44
CA PHE A 594 14.54 0.47 -39.35
C PHE A 594 16.03 0.48 -39.05
N THR A 595 16.83 1.20 -39.85
CA THR A 595 18.18 1.63 -39.44
C THR A 595 18.09 2.79 -38.44
N GLN A 596 19.16 3.09 -37.68
CA GLN A 596 19.13 4.25 -36.75
C GLN A 596 18.77 5.56 -37.49
N ALA A 597 19.24 5.74 -38.74
CA ALA A 597 18.92 6.90 -39.58
C ALA A 597 17.47 6.89 -40.11
N ALA A 598 16.93 5.72 -40.49
CA ALA A 598 15.58 5.59 -41.05
C ALA A 598 14.46 5.99 -40.07
N THR A 599 14.74 6.02 -38.77
CA THR A 599 13.79 6.49 -37.74
C THR A 599 13.61 8.01 -37.66
N GLY A 600 14.33 8.80 -38.47
CA GLY A 600 14.37 10.27 -38.37
C GLY A 600 15.08 10.83 -37.12
N HIS A 601 15.11 10.08 -36.02
CA HIS A 601 15.63 10.51 -34.71
C HIS A 601 16.91 9.78 -34.30
N MET A 602 17.85 9.62 -35.25
CA MET A 602 19.11 8.88 -35.10
C MET A 602 19.90 9.18 -33.81
N TYR A 603 19.96 10.45 -33.39
CA TYR A 603 20.62 10.84 -32.13
C TYR A 603 19.97 10.17 -30.91
N TRP A 604 18.64 10.21 -30.83
CA TRP A 604 17.89 9.59 -29.73
C TRP A 604 18.04 8.08 -29.75
N VAL A 605 17.89 7.44 -30.91
CA VAL A 605 18.14 6.00 -31.05
C VAL A 605 19.54 5.63 -30.55
N ASN A 606 20.57 6.35 -30.99
CA ASN A 606 21.94 6.07 -30.56
C ASN A 606 22.14 6.27 -29.05
N ALA A 607 21.50 7.29 -28.45
CA ALA A 607 21.62 7.58 -27.03
C ALA A 607 20.84 6.59 -26.13
N ILE A 608 19.66 6.14 -26.58
CA ILE A 608 18.81 5.14 -25.90
C ILE A 608 19.48 3.77 -25.93
N GLU A 609 19.89 3.29 -27.11
CA GLU A 609 20.46 1.94 -27.28
C GLU A 609 21.79 1.71 -26.54
N HIS A 610 22.54 2.78 -26.27
CA HIS A 610 23.75 2.73 -25.44
C HIS A 610 23.49 3.06 -23.95
N GLY A 611 22.22 3.16 -23.53
CA GLY A 611 21.85 3.47 -22.14
C GLY A 611 22.29 4.85 -21.64
N ARG A 612 22.65 5.78 -22.54
CA ARG A 612 23.20 7.11 -22.17
C ARG A 612 22.12 8.08 -21.71
N VAL A 613 20.90 7.92 -22.22
CA VAL A 613 19.71 8.69 -21.84
C VAL A 613 18.51 7.75 -21.78
N GLN A 614 17.51 8.11 -20.98
CA GLN A 614 16.16 7.57 -21.11
C GLN A 614 15.32 8.55 -21.96
N PRO A 615 14.48 8.08 -22.89
CA PRO A 615 13.70 8.96 -23.76
C PRO A 615 12.70 9.78 -22.95
N VAL A 616 12.54 11.04 -23.30
CA VAL A 616 11.43 11.87 -22.80
C VAL A 616 10.11 11.41 -23.44
N ARG A 617 8.97 11.59 -22.76
CA ARG A 617 7.67 11.08 -23.23
C ARG A 617 7.36 11.39 -24.71
N PRO A 618 7.45 12.63 -25.24
CA PRO A 618 7.15 12.89 -26.66
C PRO A 618 8.07 12.18 -27.66
N VAL A 619 9.30 11.83 -27.26
CA VAL A 619 10.23 11.03 -28.09
C VAL A 619 9.85 9.56 -28.02
N MET A 620 9.38 9.08 -26.86
CA MET A 620 8.92 7.71 -26.71
C MET A 620 7.60 7.48 -27.46
N ASP A 621 6.64 8.41 -27.35
CA ASP A 621 5.36 8.36 -28.06
C ASP A 621 5.57 8.29 -29.59
N TYR A 622 6.51 9.09 -30.11
CA TYR A 622 6.92 9.04 -31.52
C TYR A 622 7.42 7.63 -31.92
N PHE A 623 8.29 7.00 -31.12
CA PHE A 623 8.79 5.67 -31.44
C PHE A 623 7.73 4.58 -31.28
N ILE A 624 6.84 4.68 -30.29
CA ILE A 624 5.69 3.76 -30.13
C ILE A 624 4.82 3.80 -31.38
N GLU A 625 4.45 5.00 -31.85
CA GLU A 625 3.60 5.17 -33.01
C GLU A 625 4.31 4.72 -34.31
N LEU A 626 5.59 5.06 -34.48
CA LEU A 626 6.42 4.58 -35.59
C LEU A 626 6.49 3.04 -35.63
N PHE A 627 6.61 2.38 -34.47
CA PHE A 627 6.65 0.92 -34.40
C PHE A 627 5.27 0.29 -34.61
N ARG A 628 4.19 0.88 -34.08
CA ARG A 628 2.80 0.44 -34.35
C ARG A 628 2.44 0.52 -35.83
N GLN A 629 2.86 1.57 -36.52
CA GLN A 629 2.62 1.73 -37.97
C GLN A 629 3.44 0.75 -38.82
N ALA A 630 4.61 0.32 -38.34
CA ALA A 630 5.46 -0.66 -39.03
C ALA A 630 5.06 -2.11 -38.76
N ASP A 631 4.54 -2.44 -37.56
CA ASP A 631 4.14 -3.80 -37.17
C ASP A 631 2.76 -4.19 -37.72
N THR A 632 2.60 -4.11 -39.05
CA THR A 632 1.34 -4.39 -39.76
C THR A 632 0.84 -5.83 -39.58
N GLU A 633 1.74 -6.77 -39.27
CA GLU A 633 1.44 -8.18 -38.99
C GLU A 633 1.25 -8.47 -37.49
N GLY A 634 1.51 -7.50 -36.60
CA GLY A 634 1.36 -7.65 -35.15
C GLY A 634 2.41 -8.55 -34.48
N ARG A 635 3.57 -8.77 -35.11
CA ARG A 635 4.65 -9.66 -34.66
C ARG A 635 5.41 -9.13 -33.44
N TYR A 636 5.40 -7.83 -33.18
CA TYR A 636 6.15 -7.16 -32.11
C TYR A 636 5.23 -6.40 -31.14
N ARG A 637 3.90 -6.52 -31.31
CA ARG A 637 2.86 -5.87 -30.50
C ARG A 637 3.08 -5.97 -29.00
N GLU A 638 3.51 -7.12 -28.47
CA GLU A 638 3.75 -7.28 -27.02
C GLU A 638 4.91 -6.40 -26.51
N ASP A 639 6.02 -6.29 -27.25
CA ASP A 639 7.11 -5.37 -26.92
C ASP A 639 6.67 -3.90 -27.05
N ILE A 640 5.92 -3.57 -28.11
CA ILE A 640 5.45 -2.21 -28.39
C ILE A 640 4.46 -1.73 -27.31
N GLU A 641 3.52 -2.58 -26.90
CA GLU A 641 2.59 -2.27 -25.82
C GLU A 641 3.25 -2.30 -24.43
N ALA A 642 4.33 -3.07 -24.22
CA ALA A 642 5.15 -2.96 -23.01
C ALA A 642 5.90 -1.62 -22.93
N LEU A 643 6.32 -1.06 -24.07
CA LEU A 643 6.86 0.30 -24.14
C LEU A 643 5.78 1.38 -23.95
N ALA A 644 4.60 1.20 -24.56
CA ALA A 644 3.46 2.10 -24.40
C ALA A 644 2.91 2.12 -22.96
N ALA A 645 2.93 0.98 -22.28
CA ALA A 645 2.65 0.84 -20.86
C ALA A 645 3.56 1.70 -19.97
N LEU A 646 4.87 1.66 -20.22
CA LEU A 646 5.82 2.53 -19.51
C LEU A 646 5.63 4.01 -19.85
N ALA A 647 5.19 4.31 -21.08
CA ALA A 647 4.89 5.67 -21.55
C ALA A 647 3.45 6.14 -21.26
N HIS A 648 2.63 5.36 -20.55
CA HIS A 648 1.20 5.62 -20.42
C HIS A 648 0.91 7.01 -19.81
N PRO A 649 0.05 7.85 -20.42
CA PRO A 649 -0.07 9.28 -20.09
C PRO A 649 -0.53 9.56 -18.65
N ALA A 650 -1.13 8.58 -17.97
CA ALA A 650 -1.53 8.71 -16.57
C ALA A 650 -0.39 8.50 -15.55
N ILE A 651 0.78 7.94 -15.95
CA ILE A 651 1.91 7.63 -15.05
C ILE A 651 3.14 8.45 -15.44
N ALA A 652 3.88 8.97 -14.46
CA ALA A 652 5.29 9.34 -14.61
C ALA A 652 6.18 8.53 -13.66
N TRP A 653 7.45 8.41 -14.02
CA TRP A 653 8.45 7.59 -13.32
C TRP A 653 9.45 8.46 -12.58
N ASP A 654 9.06 8.95 -11.40
CA ASP A 654 9.88 9.88 -10.65
C ASP A 654 10.97 9.18 -9.83
N HIS A 655 12.10 9.86 -9.64
CA HIS A 655 13.27 9.31 -8.97
C HIS A 655 13.18 9.45 -7.46
N VAL A 656 13.51 8.38 -6.75
CA VAL A 656 13.79 8.37 -5.31
C VAL A 656 15.08 9.16 -5.04
N THR A 657 15.01 10.16 -4.17
CA THR A 657 16.12 11.06 -3.83
C THR A 657 16.68 10.81 -2.43
N ALA A 658 15.87 10.28 -1.52
CA ALA A 658 16.30 9.78 -0.21
C ALA A 658 15.38 8.65 0.26
N VAL A 659 15.94 7.70 1.00
CA VAL A 659 15.21 6.67 1.75
C VAL A 659 15.78 6.69 3.17
N GLU A 660 14.98 7.14 4.13
CA GLU A 660 15.39 7.34 5.51
C GLU A 660 14.65 6.35 6.42
N THR A 661 15.37 5.64 7.29
CA THR A 661 14.75 4.86 8.37
C THR A 661 14.59 5.76 9.59
N ILE A 662 13.35 5.96 10.03
CA ILE A 662 12.98 6.81 11.18
C ILE A 662 12.36 5.96 12.29
N ALA A 663 12.37 6.45 13.53
CA ALA A 663 11.55 5.89 14.59
C ALA A 663 10.06 6.22 14.34
N SER A 664 9.13 5.34 14.76
CA SER A 664 7.70 5.66 14.69
C SER A 664 7.36 6.86 15.57
N ASP A 665 6.79 7.89 14.95
CA ASP A 665 6.20 9.08 15.58
C ASP A 665 4.69 8.94 15.84
N THR A 666 4.13 7.79 15.48
CA THR A 666 2.69 7.45 15.54
C THR A 666 2.45 6.22 16.44
N PRO A 667 1.30 6.13 17.14
CA PRO A 667 0.83 4.88 17.74
C PRO A 667 0.24 3.89 16.74
N TYR A 668 -0.26 4.37 15.58
CA TYR A 668 -0.98 3.54 14.60
C TYR A 668 -0.51 3.76 13.15
N LEU A 669 -0.62 2.67 12.40
CA LEU A 669 -0.47 2.42 10.97
C LEU A 669 -1.84 2.12 10.35
N TYR A 670 -2.06 2.30 9.04
CA TYR A 670 -3.40 2.28 8.41
C TYR A 670 -3.31 1.81 6.95
N ASP A 671 -4.35 1.17 6.42
CA ASP A 671 -4.31 0.62 5.06
C ASP A 671 -5.70 0.46 4.44
N PHE A 672 -5.75 0.05 3.17
CA PHE A 672 -6.97 -0.25 2.44
C PHE A 672 -6.95 -1.63 1.79
N THR A 673 -8.03 -2.39 1.97
CA THR A 673 -8.37 -3.44 1.01
C THR A 673 -9.19 -2.81 -0.10
N MET A 674 -8.70 -2.87 -1.34
CA MET A 674 -9.40 -2.41 -2.55
C MET A 674 -10.08 -3.58 -3.25
N GLU A 675 -11.23 -3.33 -3.87
CA GLU A 675 -12.05 -4.39 -4.49
C GLU A 675 -11.46 -4.96 -5.79
N THR A 676 -10.76 -4.14 -6.59
CA THR A 676 -10.35 -4.52 -7.96
C THR A 676 -8.83 -4.69 -8.15
N THR A 677 -8.01 -3.68 -7.88
CA THR A 677 -6.54 -3.79 -7.95
C THR A 677 -5.90 -3.41 -6.62
N PRO A 678 -4.86 -4.13 -6.16
CA PRO A 678 -4.27 -3.96 -4.84
C PRO A 678 -3.36 -2.71 -4.77
N SER A 679 -3.91 -1.53 -5.01
CA SER A 679 -3.17 -0.27 -4.92
C SER A 679 -4.04 0.96 -4.71
N PHE A 680 -3.47 2.03 -4.15
CA PHE A 680 -4.10 3.36 -4.07
C PHE A 680 -3.08 4.49 -4.21
N VAL A 681 -3.56 5.73 -4.37
CA VAL A 681 -2.72 6.94 -4.44
C VAL A 681 -2.62 7.61 -3.06
N GLY A 682 -1.41 7.62 -2.50
CA GLY A 682 -1.08 8.32 -1.25
C GLY A 682 0.09 9.27 -1.42
N ASN A 683 -0.02 10.51 -0.91
CA ASN A 683 0.92 11.63 -1.12
C ASN A 683 1.31 11.87 -2.61
N GLY A 684 0.42 11.48 -3.53
CA GLY A 684 0.68 11.55 -4.98
C GLY A 684 1.65 10.47 -5.51
N ILE A 685 1.73 9.31 -4.86
CA ILE A 685 2.52 8.13 -5.23
C ILE A 685 1.58 6.90 -5.26
N PHE A 686 1.83 5.92 -6.14
CA PHE A 686 1.11 4.63 -6.11
C PHE A 686 1.68 3.68 -5.05
N LEU A 687 0.82 3.29 -4.10
CA LEU A 687 1.05 2.42 -2.95
C LEU A 687 0.32 1.07 -3.15
N HIS A 688 0.74 -0.02 -2.48
CA HIS A 688 0.26 -1.39 -2.76
C HIS A 688 -0.33 -2.10 -1.53
N ASN A 689 -1.41 -2.85 -1.76
CA ASN A 689 -2.15 -3.61 -0.74
C ASN A 689 -1.79 -5.09 -0.83
N THR A 690 -2.13 -5.88 0.19
CA THR A 690 -1.34 -7.10 0.47
C THR A 690 -2.13 -8.40 0.37
N HIS A 691 -2.04 -9.05 -0.79
CA HIS A 691 -1.94 -10.51 -0.88
C HIS A 691 -1.34 -10.94 -2.22
N VAL A 692 -0.95 -12.22 -2.36
CA VAL A 692 -0.14 -12.65 -3.51
C VAL A 692 -0.58 -13.94 -4.21
N PHE A 693 -0.88 -15.02 -3.50
CA PHE A 693 -1.37 -16.28 -4.08
C PHE A 693 -2.62 -16.74 -3.30
N THR A 694 -2.85 -18.04 -3.10
CA THR A 694 -3.94 -18.53 -2.23
C THR A 694 -3.94 -17.77 -0.91
N THR A 695 -5.11 -17.30 -0.48
CA THR A 695 -5.22 -16.33 0.63
C THR A 695 -4.70 -16.87 1.95
N ILE A 696 -4.52 -18.18 2.09
CA ILE A 696 -3.67 -18.79 3.11
C ILE A 696 -2.82 -19.91 2.45
N THR A 697 -1.77 -20.38 3.12
CA THR A 697 -1.42 -21.82 3.04
C THR A 697 -2.40 -22.62 3.90
N GLY A 698 -2.49 -23.95 3.83
CA GLY A 698 -3.61 -24.68 4.44
C GLY A 698 -3.36 -26.17 4.59
N ALA A 699 -4.16 -26.81 5.42
CA ALA A 699 -4.37 -28.25 5.42
C ALA A 699 -4.73 -28.75 4.02
N MET A 700 -5.70 -28.14 3.34
CA MET A 700 -6.03 -28.47 1.95
C MET A 700 -4.82 -28.27 1.01
N LYS A 701 -4.01 -27.22 1.24
CA LYS A 701 -2.80 -26.94 0.45
C LYS A 701 -1.60 -27.84 0.80
N ASN A 702 -1.61 -28.54 1.93
CA ASN A 702 -0.59 -29.51 2.32
C ASN A 702 -0.69 -30.79 1.46
N ALA A 703 -1.93 -31.22 1.14
CA ALA A 703 -2.22 -32.36 0.26
C ALA A 703 -1.55 -32.24 -1.12
N PHE A 704 -1.34 -31.01 -1.60
CA PHE A 704 -0.69 -30.68 -2.88
C PHE A 704 0.73 -31.26 -3.02
N GLY A 705 1.46 -31.41 -1.90
CA GLY A 705 2.77 -32.08 -1.90
C GLY A 705 2.69 -33.61 -1.96
N GLY A 706 1.59 -34.19 -1.47
CA GLY A 706 1.42 -35.63 -1.28
C GLY A 706 0.77 -36.37 -2.45
N LEU A 707 -0.24 -35.77 -3.09
CA LEU A 707 -1.09 -36.46 -4.07
C LEU A 707 -0.71 -36.22 -5.54
N LEU A 708 0.11 -35.22 -5.84
CA LEU A 708 0.52 -34.89 -7.20
C LEU A 708 2.02 -35.15 -7.42
N GLY A 709 2.33 -35.93 -8.45
CA GLY A 709 3.69 -36.33 -8.80
C GLY A 709 4.55 -35.22 -9.44
N ARG A 710 5.58 -35.61 -10.19
CA ARG A 710 6.59 -34.69 -10.77
C ARG A 710 6.05 -33.66 -11.78
N LYS A 711 4.78 -33.77 -12.20
CA LYS A 711 4.04 -32.82 -13.05
C LYS A 711 3.14 -31.83 -12.27
N ARG A 712 3.15 -31.83 -10.93
CA ARG A 712 2.16 -31.11 -10.11
C ARG A 712 2.04 -29.62 -10.39
N HIS A 713 3.12 -29.00 -10.86
CA HIS A 713 3.19 -27.57 -11.14
C HIS A 713 2.33 -27.12 -12.32
N TRP A 714 1.84 -28.04 -13.16
CA TRP A 714 0.88 -27.79 -14.23
C TRP A 714 -0.48 -27.28 -13.73
N THR A 715 -0.75 -27.40 -12.42
CA THR A 715 -2.03 -27.05 -11.78
C THR A 715 -2.06 -25.66 -11.16
N HIS A 716 -0.93 -24.94 -11.06
CA HIS A 716 -0.88 -23.63 -10.38
C HIS A 716 -1.71 -22.53 -11.07
N SER A 717 -2.05 -22.72 -12.35
CA SER A 717 -2.94 -21.84 -13.13
C SER A 717 -4.43 -22.01 -12.78
N VAL A 718 -4.79 -23.04 -12.01
CA VAL A 718 -6.15 -23.43 -11.56
C VAL A 718 -6.08 -24.05 -10.15
N ILE A 719 -5.33 -23.37 -9.28
CA ILE A 719 -4.91 -23.91 -7.98
C ILE A 719 -6.09 -24.12 -7.02
N HIS A 720 -7.12 -23.29 -7.07
CA HIS A 720 -8.23 -23.34 -6.12
C HIS A 720 -9.08 -24.59 -6.33
N GLU A 721 -9.45 -24.85 -7.58
CA GLU A 721 -10.18 -26.02 -8.05
C GLU A 721 -9.36 -27.29 -7.79
N THR A 722 -8.05 -27.23 -8.04
CA THR A 722 -7.12 -28.33 -7.77
C THR A 722 -7.10 -28.72 -6.29
N LEU A 723 -7.07 -27.77 -5.35
CA LEU A 723 -7.07 -28.09 -3.91
C LEU A 723 -8.37 -28.78 -3.46
N VAL A 724 -9.49 -28.51 -4.14
CA VAL A 724 -10.77 -29.17 -3.88
C VAL A 724 -10.79 -30.58 -4.46
N ASP A 725 -10.32 -30.78 -5.70
CA ASP A 725 -10.13 -32.11 -6.29
C ASP A 725 -9.22 -32.99 -5.42
N LEU A 726 -8.16 -32.43 -4.84
CA LEU A 726 -7.28 -33.14 -3.91
C LEU A 726 -7.97 -33.49 -2.58
N LEU A 727 -8.86 -32.64 -2.05
CA LEU A 727 -9.66 -32.97 -0.87
C LEU A 727 -10.61 -34.14 -1.17
N MET A 728 -11.25 -34.16 -2.35
CA MET A 728 -12.08 -35.28 -2.79
C MET A 728 -11.29 -36.59 -2.84
N ILE A 729 -10.07 -36.57 -3.40
CA ILE A 729 -9.17 -37.74 -3.40
C ILE A 729 -8.83 -38.18 -1.97
N GLN A 730 -8.47 -37.25 -1.07
CA GLN A 730 -8.15 -37.61 0.32
C GLN A 730 -9.32 -38.32 1.02
N GLN A 731 -10.54 -37.78 0.90
CA GLN A 731 -11.76 -38.39 1.45
C GLN A 731 -12.09 -39.74 0.80
N ASP A 732 -11.68 -39.97 -0.45
CA ASP A 732 -11.93 -41.22 -1.16
C ASP A 732 -10.95 -42.35 -0.85
N ILE A 733 -9.71 -42.04 -0.43
CA ILE A 733 -8.64 -43.03 -0.22
C ILE A 733 -8.26 -43.27 1.25
N HIS A 734 -8.49 -42.30 2.14
CA HIS A 734 -8.13 -42.38 3.56
C HIS A 734 -9.34 -42.81 4.42
N PRO A 735 -9.30 -43.95 5.12
CA PRO A 735 -10.35 -44.34 6.07
C PRO A 735 -10.43 -43.45 7.32
N GLY A 736 -9.46 -42.54 7.51
CA GLY A 736 -9.49 -41.50 8.52
C GLY A 736 -8.65 -40.30 8.09
N LEU A 737 -9.26 -39.12 8.02
CA LEU A 737 -8.63 -37.89 7.53
C LEU A 737 -8.72 -36.82 8.64
N PHE A 738 -7.59 -36.22 8.98
CA PHE A 738 -7.47 -35.31 10.12
C PHE A 738 -6.46 -34.21 9.81
N ALA A 739 -6.33 -33.21 10.69
CA ALA A 739 -5.34 -32.16 10.60
C ALA A 739 -4.94 -31.68 12.00
N VAL A 740 -3.66 -31.33 12.18
CA VAL A 740 -3.09 -30.80 13.42
C VAL A 740 -2.09 -29.72 13.03
N MET A 741 -2.38 -28.50 13.45
CA MET A 741 -1.81 -27.29 12.91
C MET A 741 -1.12 -26.50 14.01
N ASP A 742 0.17 -26.23 13.79
CA ASP A 742 1.02 -25.47 14.69
C ASP A 742 0.94 -23.97 14.37
N GLY A 743 0.65 -23.18 15.40
CA GLY A 743 0.78 -21.72 15.43
C GLY A 743 1.59 -21.27 16.65
N THR A 744 2.60 -22.06 17.05
CA THR A 744 3.60 -21.65 18.06
C THR A 744 4.39 -20.47 17.50
N PHE A 745 5.09 -20.72 16.39
CA PHE A 745 5.42 -19.72 15.38
C PHE A 745 4.43 -19.82 14.21
N ALA A 746 3.78 -18.71 13.87
CA ALA A 746 3.12 -18.53 12.58
C ALA A 746 3.61 -17.20 11.97
N GLY A 747 3.67 -17.11 10.63
CA GLY A 747 4.61 -16.18 9.99
C GLY A 747 4.39 -15.92 8.50
N ASP A 748 4.92 -14.81 8.03
CA ASP A 748 4.22 -14.03 7.03
C ASP A 748 5.09 -13.39 5.95
N GLY A 749 4.51 -13.08 4.81
CA GLY A 749 5.08 -12.30 3.73
C GLY A 749 5.19 -13.18 2.52
N PRO A 750 6.36 -13.26 1.88
CA PRO A 750 6.61 -14.29 0.90
C PRO A 750 6.60 -15.66 1.61
N GLY A 751 5.48 -16.37 1.50
CA GLY A 751 5.28 -17.70 2.07
C GLY A 751 5.43 -18.81 1.01
N PRO A 752 5.95 -20.01 1.37
CA PRO A 752 6.43 -20.41 2.70
C PRO A 752 7.91 -20.08 2.96
N ARG A 753 8.64 -19.49 2.00
CA ARG A 753 10.07 -19.13 2.12
C ARG A 753 10.24 -17.62 2.01
N ALA A 754 11.05 -17.05 2.91
CA ALA A 754 11.31 -15.61 3.11
C ALA A 754 10.33 -14.85 4.00
N MET A 755 9.56 -15.57 4.83
CA MET A 755 8.58 -15.00 5.76
C MET A 755 9.23 -14.17 6.90
N HIS A 756 8.48 -13.31 7.59
CA HIS A 756 8.70 -12.98 9.01
C HIS A 756 8.02 -14.05 9.87
N TRP A 757 8.05 -13.89 11.18
CA TRP A 757 7.49 -14.85 12.12
C TRP A 757 7.04 -14.12 13.37
N HIS A 758 6.01 -14.66 14.00
CA HIS A 758 5.44 -14.16 15.25
C HIS A 758 5.18 -15.35 16.15
N GLU A 759 5.36 -15.15 17.46
CA GLU A 759 4.89 -16.10 18.46
C GLU A 759 3.38 -15.87 18.66
N LYS A 760 2.54 -16.85 18.29
CA LYS A 760 1.08 -16.76 18.44
C LYS A 760 0.51 -17.79 19.43
N ASN A 761 1.29 -18.79 19.83
CA ASN A 761 0.99 -19.67 20.97
C ASN A 761 -0.37 -20.40 20.89
N VAL A 762 -0.83 -20.74 19.69
CA VAL A 762 -2.13 -21.41 19.44
C VAL A 762 -1.94 -22.63 18.55
N LEU A 763 -2.66 -23.70 18.87
CA LEU A 763 -2.70 -24.95 18.11
C LEU A 763 -4.13 -25.23 17.65
N LEU A 764 -4.31 -25.81 16.46
CA LEU A 764 -5.61 -26.25 15.93
C LEU A 764 -5.63 -27.73 15.56
N ALA A 765 -6.77 -28.41 15.70
CA ALA A 765 -6.97 -29.75 15.15
C ALA A 765 -8.41 -29.99 14.68
N SER A 766 -8.60 -30.83 13.65
CA SER A 766 -9.92 -31.12 13.09
C SER A 766 -9.93 -32.37 12.19
N ALA A 767 -11.09 -33.00 12.07
CA ALA A 767 -11.39 -33.96 11.00
C ALA A 767 -11.65 -33.29 9.64
N ASP A 768 -12.08 -32.03 9.65
CA ASP A 768 -12.57 -31.28 8.49
C ASP A 768 -11.51 -30.26 8.05
N GLN A 769 -10.89 -30.51 6.90
CA GLN A 769 -9.80 -29.68 6.38
C GLN A 769 -10.31 -28.34 5.85
N VAL A 770 -11.60 -28.24 5.51
CA VAL A 770 -12.24 -26.97 5.15
C VAL A 770 -12.45 -26.15 6.42
N ALA A 771 -12.92 -26.77 7.51
CA ALA A 771 -13.15 -26.11 8.79
C ALA A 771 -11.86 -25.66 9.49
N ILE A 772 -10.79 -26.46 9.44
CA ILE A 772 -9.50 -26.05 10.04
C ILE A 772 -8.84 -24.93 9.24
N ASP A 773 -8.94 -24.94 7.90
CA ASP A 773 -8.41 -23.87 7.05
C ASP A 773 -9.27 -22.61 7.14
N ALA A 774 -10.58 -22.74 7.32
CA ALA A 774 -11.46 -21.63 7.64
C ALA A 774 -11.16 -21.04 9.02
N THR A 775 -10.99 -21.88 10.04
CA THR A 775 -10.60 -21.43 11.38
C THR A 775 -9.26 -20.72 11.34
N SER A 776 -8.30 -21.24 10.57
CA SER A 776 -6.99 -20.60 10.47
C SER A 776 -7.01 -19.32 9.66
N ALA A 777 -7.72 -19.27 8.54
CA ALA A 777 -7.97 -18.02 7.81
C ALA A 777 -8.61 -16.96 8.72
N MET A 778 -9.62 -17.37 9.50
CA MET A 778 -10.27 -16.53 10.51
C MET A 778 -9.27 -16.02 11.56
N LEU A 779 -8.52 -16.91 12.22
CA LEU A 779 -7.49 -16.52 13.21
C LEU A 779 -6.42 -15.61 12.62
N GLN A 780 -6.06 -15.81 11.36
CA GLN A 780 -5.07 -14.98 10.69
C GLN A 780 -5.65 -13.62 10.25
N GLY A 781 -6.98 -13.45 10.17
CA GLY A 781 -7.66 -12.19 9.91
C GLY A 781 -8.60 -12.15 8.69
N PHE A 782 -8.78 -13.22 7.92
CA PHE A 782 -9.60 -13.24 6.70
C PHE A 782 -11.00 -13.74 6.97
N ASP A 783 -11.90 -13.37 6.07
CA ASP A 783 -13.13 -14.11 5.88
C ASP A 783 -12.82 -15.38 5.07
N PRO A 784 -13.03 -16.59 5.63
CA PRO A 784 -12.79 -17.85 4.93
C PRO A 784 -13.63 -18.01 3.66
N MET A 785 -14.85 -17.47 3.62
CA MET A 785 -15.77 -17.65 2.50
C MET A 785 -15.38 -16.79 1.28
N ASN A 786 -14.49 -15.81 1.47
CA ASN A 786 -13.83 -15.10 0.37
C ASN A 786 -12.58 -15.83 -0.18
N ILE A 787 -12.18 -16.96 0.40
CA ILE A 787 -11.06 -17.79 -0.08
C ILE A 787 -11.63 -18.87 -1.02
N PRO A 788 -11.38 -18.84 -2.34
CA PRO A 788 -12.15 -19.64 -3.30
C PRO A 788 -12.10 -21.15 -3.06
N PHE A 789 -10.97 -21.70 -2.59
CA PHE A 789 -10.86 -23.14 -2.36
C PHE A 789 -11.66 -23.61 -1.12
N ILE A 790 -11.81 -22.75 -0.11
CA ILE A 790 -12.62 -23.02 1.08
C ILE A 790 -14.10 -22.95 0.70
N ARG A 791 -14.50 -21.88 0.00
CA ARG A 791 -15.88 -21.69 -0.45
C ARG A 791 -16.32 -22.83 -1.38
N ILE A 792 -15.56 -23.17 -2.42
CA ILE A 792 -15.94 -24.25 -3.36
C ILE A 792 -16.08 -25.60 -2.63
N ALA A 793 -15.21 -25.92 -1.67
CA ALA A 793 -15.33 -27.15 -0.89
C ALA A 793 -16.57 -27.16 0.03
N HIS A 794 -16.93 -26.02 0.63
CA HIS A 794 -18.16 -25.84 1.40
C HIS A 794 -19.42 -25.93 0.51
N ASP A 795 -19.45 -25.22 -0.63
CA ASP A 795 -20.56 -25.21 -1.59
C ASP A 795 -20.87 -26.64 -2.12
N LEU A 796 -19.84 -27.48 -2.30
CA LEU A 796 -19.97 -28.89 -2.68
C LEU A 796 -20.34 -29.82 -1.48
N GLY A 797 -20.28 -29.31 -0.25
CA GLY A 797 -20.57 -30.05 0.98
C GLY A 797 -19.44 -30.94 1.49
N LEU A 798 -18.22 -30.80 0.96
CA LEU A 798 -17.04 -31.59 1.33
C LEU A 798 -16.49 -31.26 2.73
N GLY A 799 -16.96 -30.17 3.33
CA GLY A 799 -16.64 -29.75 4.70
C GLY A 799 -17.45 -28.53 5.10
N VAL A 800 -17.00 -27.79 6.10
CA VAL A 800 -17.64 -26.55 6.58
C VAL A 800 -16.66 -25.37 6.49
N GLY A 801 -16.91 -24.45 5.55
CA GLY A 801 -16.10 -23.23 5.38
C GLY A 801 -16.62 -22.02 6.16
N ASN A 802 -17.91 -21.98 6.47
CA ASN A 802 -18.55 -20.90 7.21
C ASN A 802 -18.26 -21.02 8.72
N PRO A 803 -17.56 -20.07 9.37
CA PRO A 803 -17.27 -20.15 10.81
C PRO A 803 -18.49 -20.17 11.73
N GLN A 804 -19.66 -19.73 11.26
CA GLN A 804 -20.92 -19.80 12.03
C GLN A 804 -21.49 -21.22 12.13
N GLU A 805 -21.02 -22.13 11.27
CA GLU A 805 -21.39 -23.56 11.25
C GLU A 805 -20.33 -24.45 11.91
N ILE A 806 -19.24 -23.88 12.46
CA ILE A 806 -18.13 -24.62 13.06
C ILE A 806 -18.34 -24.79 14.57
N GLU A 807 -18.31 -26.04 15.05
CA GLU A 807 -18.23 -26.37 16.48
C GLU A 807 -16.79 -26.17 16.98
N PHE A 808 -16.57 -25.10 17.73
CA PHE A 808 -15.29 -24.84 18.39
C PHE A 808 -15.21 -25.49 19.78
N VAL A 809 -14.09 -26.13 20.08
CA VAL A 809 -13.85 -26.79 21.39
C VAL A 809 -12.43 -26.58 21.91
N GLY A 810 -12.26 -26.58 23.24
CA GLY A 810 -10.98 -26.33 23.90
C GLY A 810 -10.90 -24.92 24.49
N ASP A 811 -9.80 -24.21 24.23
CA ASP A 811 -9.61 -22.81 24.65
C ASP A 811 -10.33 -21.89 23.67
N VAL A 812 -11.66 -21.99 23.63
CA VAL A 812 -12.52 -21.37 22.60
C VAL A 812 -12.41 -19.84 22.58
N GLU A 813 -11.93 -19.20 23.65
CA GLU A 813 -11.60 -17.78 23.70
C GLU A 813 -10.53 -17.41 22.67
N ALA A 814 -9.60 -18.32 22.36
CA ALA A 814 -8.61 -18.09 21.31
C ALA A 814 -9.24 -18.03 19.90
N THR A 815 -10.47 -18.52 19.69
CA THR A 815 -11.20 -18.33 18.41
C THR A 815 -11.63 -16.87 18.17
N GLN A 816 -11.55 -16.02 19.20
CA GLN A 816 -11.75 -14.58 19.10
C GLN A 816 -10.47 -13.87 18.63
N GLU A 817 -9.32 -14.56 18.58
CA GLU A 817 -8.08 -13.97 18.08
C GLU A 817 -8.08 -13.72 16.58
N ARG A 818 -7.41 -12.65 16.20
CA ARG A 818 -7.21 -12.18 14.83
C ARG A 818 -5.79 -11.63 14.78
N TRP A 819 -4.94 -12.16 13.88
CA TRP A 819 -3.46 -12.06 13.97
C TRP A 819 -2.78 -11.23 12.90
N HIS A 820 -3.55 -10.85 11.90
CA HIS A 820 -3.14 -10.00 10.80
C HIS A 820 -2.07 -10.68 9.91
N PHE A 821 -0.75 -10.69 10.21
CA PHE A 821 0.40 -11.23 9.41
C PHE A 821 1.47 -10.35 8.55
N VAL A 822 1.95 -10.32 7.23
CA VAL A 822 1.59 -9.96 5.77
C VAL A 822 1.59 -11.09 4.66
N GLN A 823 1.02 -10.97 3.43
CA GLN A 823 1.45 -11.84 2.29
C GLN A 823 1.98 -11.01 1.12
N GLU A 824 3.12 -11.45 0.59
CA GLU A 824 3.94 -10.73 -0.40
C GLU A 824 4.59 -11.71 -1.38
N ASP A 825 5.29 -11.17 -2.37
CA ASP A 825 5.86 -11.89 -3.48
C ASP A 825 7.39 -11.87 -3.38
N THR A 826 8.03 -13.03 -3.54
CA THR A 826 9.46 -13.08 -3.88
C THR A 826 9.68 -12.71 -5.35
N PHE A 827 10.93 -12.40 -5.70
CA PHE A 827 11.35 -12.31 -7.10
C PHE A 827 11.02 -13.59 -7.90
N ALA A 828 11.20 -14.76 -7.28
CA ALA A 828 10.93 -16.06 -7.91
C ALA A 828 9.42 -16.32 -8.15
N SER A 829 8.56 -15.98 -7.18
CA SER A 829 7.11 -16.20 -7.29
C SER A 829 6.45 -15.25 -8.30
N ARG A 830 6.96 -14.02 -8.48
CA ARG A 830 6.53 -13.12 -9.57
C ARG A 830 6.85 -13.68 -10.95
N GLY A 831 8.04 -14.25 -11.14
CA GLY A 831 8.38 -14.94 -12.39
C GLY A 831 7.41 -16.10 -12.69
N GLN A 832 7.00 -16.84 -11.66
CA GLN A 832 6.01 -17.91 -11.79
C GLN A 832 4.59 -17.37 -12.09
N LYS A 833 4.15 -16.28 -11.46
CA LYS A 833 2.87 -15.62 -11.79
C LYS A 833 2.76 -15.26 -13.26
N MET A 834 3.81 -14.67 -13.83
CA MET A 834 3.82 -14.25 -15.23
C MET A 834 3.60 -15.42 -16.20
N ILE A 835 3.98 -16.65 -15.82
CA ILE A 835 3.84 -17.85 -16.66
C ILE A 835 2.49 -18.56 -16.43
N TYR A 836 1.97 -18.65 -15.21
CA TYR A 836 0.67 -19.30 -14.96
C TYR A 836 -0.56 -18.42 -15.25
N HIS A 837 -0.42 -17.10 -15.07
CA HIS A 837 -1.53 -16.15 -15.00
C HIS A 837 -1.29 -14.84 -15.77
N GLY A 838 -0.12 -14.65 -16.39
CA GLY A 838 0.26 -13.42 -17.09
C GLY A 838 0.70 -13.64 -18.54
N ALA A 839 1.44 -12.67 -19.08
CA ALA A 839 1.83 -12.62 -20.49
C ALA A 839 2.70 -13.81 -20.98
N LEU A 840 3.35 -14.57 -20.08
CA LEU A 840 4.13 -15.75 -20.46
C LEU A 840 3.29 -17.04 -20.50
N LYS A 841 1.97 -16.97 -20.29
CA LYS A 841 1.04 -18.11 -20.35
C LYS A 841 0.97 -18.82 -21.71
N PRO A 842 1.07 -18.15 -22.87
CA PRO A 842 1.23 -18.83 -24.17
C PRO A 842 2.50 -19.71 -24.24
N PHE A 843 3.49 -19.43 -23.40
CA PHE A 843 4.74 -20.19 -23.29
C PHE A 843 4.78 -21.13 -22.07
N GLU A 844 3.67 -21.34 -21.35
CA GLU A 844 3.62 -22.24 -20.18
C GLU A 844 4.10 -23.65 -20.54
N GLU A 845 3.70 -24.16 -21.71
CA GLU A 845 4.15 -25.46 -22.19
C GLU A 845 5.65 -25.51 -22.46
N LEU A 846 6.21 -24.50 -23.13
CA LEU A 846 7.65 -24.46 -23.46
C LEU A 846 8.53 -24.27 -22.22
N LEU A 847 8.13 -23.39 -21.29
CA LEU A 847 8.90 -23.00 -20.12
C LEU A 847 8.74 -23.97 -18.94
N LEU A 848 7.54 -24.54 -18.75
CA LEU A 848 7.18 -25.32 -17.56
C LEU A 848 6.72 -26.77 -17.86
N ARG A 849 6.50 -27.16 -19.12
CA ARG A 849 6.13 -28.54 -19.49
C ARG A 849 7.17 -29.22 -20.42
N GLY A 850 8.00 -28.45 -21.12
CA GLY A 850 9.07 -28.90 -22.03
C GLY A 850 10.47 -29.05 -21.41
N PRO A 851 11.51 -29.30 -22.23
CA PRO A 851 12.86 -29.64 -21.76
C PRO A 851 13.64 -28.50 -21.09
N LEU A 852 13.16 -27.24 -21.17
CA LEU A 852 13.78 -26.07 -20.54
C LEU A 852 13.51 -25.96 -19.02
N VAL A 853 12.54 -26.72 -18.52
CA VAL A 853 12.09 -26.76 -17.11
C VAL A 853 13.21 -26.68 -16.05
N PRO A 854 14.35 -27.41 -16.14
CA PRO A 854 15.38 -27.40 -15.09
C PRO A 854 15.99 -26.03 -14.79
N TRP A 855 15.97 -25.09 -15.74
CA TRP A 855 16.44 -23.71 -15.52
C TRP A 855 15.65 -22.99 -14.43
N SER A 856 14.32 -23.18 -14.39
CA SER A 856 13.45 -22.54 -13.39
C SER A 856 13.76 -23.02 -11.97
N TYR A 857 14.14 -24.30 -11.82
CA TYR A 857 14.52 -24.90 -10.55
C TYR A 857 15.89 -24.39 -10.10
N PHE A 858 16.87 -24.31 -11.01
CA PHE A 858 18.18 -23.72 -10.72
C PHE A 858 18.08 -22.27 -10.25
N ALA A 859 17.33 -21.41 -10.97
CA ALA A 859 17.17 -20.00 -10.62
C ALA A 859 16.51 -19.81 -9.23
N SER A 860 15.47 -20.58 -8.93
CA SER A 860 14.79 -20.55 -7.62
C SER A 860 15.68 -21.09 -6.49
N ASN A 861 16.44 -22.16 -6.73
CA ASN A 861 17.40 -22.69 -5.76
C ASN A 861 18.50 -21.66 -5.44
N PHE A 862 19.08 -21.02 -6.46
CA PHE A 862 20.12 -20.01 -6.31
C PHE A 862 19.63 -18.79 -5.51
N TYR A 863 18.45 -18.23 -5.86
CA TYR A 863 17.89 -17.09 -5.14
C TYR A 863 17.69 -17.36 -3.64
N HIS A 864 17.07 -18.49 -3.28
CA HIS A 864 16.77 -18.79 -1.87
C HIS A 864 18.01 -19.20 -1.07
N ASN A 865 18.83 -20.12 -1.60
CA ASN A 865 19.89 -20.79 -0.83
C ASN A 865 21.26 -20.12 -0.94
N VAL A 866 21.58 -19.46 -2.06
CA VAL A 866 22.88 -18.80 -2.27
C VAL A 866 22.82 -17.31 -1.90
N TYR A 867 21.70 -16.63 -2.14
CA TYR A 867 21.55 -15.20 -1.89
C TYR A 867 20.70 -14.86 -0.65
N TRP A 868 19.42 -15.23 -0.63
CA TRP A 868 18.48 -14.72 0.38
C TRP A 868 18.78 -15.23 1.79
N TYR A 869 19.02 -16.54 1.97
CA TYR A 869 19.25 -17.09 3.31
C TYR A 869 20.55 -16.58 3.97
N PRO A 870 21.73 -16.57 3.30
CA PRO A 870 22.96 -16.08 3.95
C PRO A 870 22.92 -14.59 4.34
N VAL A 871 22.18 -13.75 3.60
CA VAL A 871 22.16 -12.29 3.78
C VAL A 871 21.02 -11.82 4.69
N VAL A 872 19.81 -12.38 4.51
CA VAL A 872 18.58 -11.95 5.21
C VAL A 872 18.08 -13.03 6.17
N GLY A 873 17.91 -14.26 5.67
CA GLY A 873 17.32 -15.36 6.45
C GLY A 873 18.07 -15.69 7.73
N ARG A 874 19.40 -15.75 7.68
CA ARG A 874 20.26 -16.11 8.80
C ARG A 874 20.06 -15.19 10.01
N LYS A 875 19.88 -13.88 9.78
CA LYS A 875 19.59 -12.91 10.84
C LYS A 875 18.21 -13.14 11.46
N ARG A 876 17.18 -13.33 10.63
CA ARG A 876 15.80 -13.61 11.10
C ARG A 876 15.73 -14.94 11.88
N VAL A 877 16.53 -15.95 11.52
CA VAL A 877 16.70 -17.18 12.30
C VAL A 877 17.44 -16.93 13.61
N GLN A 878 18.52 -16.15 13.62
CA GLN A 878 19.28 -15.83 14.83
C GLN A 878 18.47 -15.03 15.86
N GLU A 879 17.56 -14.16 15.42
CA GLU A 879 16.59 -13.52 16.33
C GLU A 879 15.55 -14.52 16.83
N ALA A 880 15.03 -15.40 15.97
CA ALA A 880 14.07 -16.42 16.37
C ALA A 880 14.61 -17.36 17.45
N LEU A 881 15.88 -17.76 17.37
CA LEU A 881 16.54 -18.63 18.36
C LEU A 881 16.61 -18.03 19.78
N LYS A 882 16.42 -16.71 19.94
CA LYS A 882 16.38 -16.05 21.25
C LYS A 882 15.02 -16.18 21.93
N THR A 883 13.94 -16.40 21.18
CA THR A 883 12.57 -16.56 21.71
C THR A 883 12.45 -17.84 22.54
N PRO A 884 11.45 -17.96 23.44
CA PRO A 884 11.14 -19.20 24.14
C PRO A 884 11.01 -20.44 23.23
N TRP A 885 10.35 -20.33 22.07
CA TRP A 885 10.25 -21.42 21.10
C TRP A 885 11.57 -21.71 20.36
N GLY A 886 12.38 -20.68 20.10
CA GLY A 886 13.72 -20.82 19.52
C GLY A 886 14.72 -21.47 20.48
N GLN A 887 14.60 -21.22 21.78
CA GLN A 887 15.36 -21.89 22.84
C GLN A 887 14.93 -23.37 22.93
N LEU A 888 13.63 -23.66 22.93
CA LEU A 888 13.12 -25.03 22.85
C LEU A 888 13.66 -25.74 21.60
N PHE A 889 13.57 -25.11 20.42
CA PHE A 889 14.14 -25.67 19.19
C PHE A 889 15.64 -25.95 19.34
N SER A 890 16.40 -25.04 19.95
CA SER A 890 17.83 -25.20 20.17
C SER A 890 18.15 -26.42 21.02
N SER A 891 17.42 -26.62 22.12
CA SER A 891 17.59 -27.77 23.03
C SER A 891 17.14 -29.11 22.46
N TYR A 892 16.24 -29.13 21.48
CA TYR A 892 15.67 -30.35 20.92
C TYR A 892 16.77 -31.25 20.30
N GLY A 893 16.92 -32.48 20.79
CA GLY A 893 17.93 -33.42 20.31
C GLY A 893 19.39 -33.01 20.60
N ALA A 894 19.64 -32.12 21.56
CA ALA A 894 20.99 -31.77 21.98
C ALA A 894 21.78 -33.00 22.48
N GLU A 895 21.11 -33.95 23.13
CA GLU A 895 21.65 -35.24 23.56
C GLU A 895 22.02 -36.17 22.39
N ALA A 896 21.45 -35.94 21.20
CA ALA A 896 21.81 -36.58 19.94
C ALA A 896 22.83 -35.75 19.12
N GLY A 897 23.42 -34.70 19.70
CA GLY A 897 24.39 -33.82 19.04
C GLY A 897 23.78 -32.82 18.06
N LEU A 898 22.47 -32.58 18.13
CA LEU A 898 21.73 -31.68 17.21
C LEU A 898 21.45 -30.30 17.82
N GLU A 899 22.24 -29.85 18.80
CA GLU A 899 22.02 -28.58 19.50
C GLU A 899 21.99 -27.35 18.57
N GLY A 900 21.10 -26.40 18.84
CA GLY A 900 20.92 -25.19 18.04
C GLY A 900 20.16 -25.45 16.73
N ALA A 901 20.48 -24.68 15.69
CA ALA A 901 19.91 -24.83 14.35
C ALA A 901 21.02 -24.89 13.29
N VAL A 902 20.81 -25.74 12.27
CA VAL A 902 21.75 -25.86 11.15
C VAL A 902 21.65 -24.61 10.26
N LEU A 903 22.64 -23.73 10.38
CA LEU A 903 22.79 -22.50 9.59
C LEU A 903 23.75 -22.75 8.41
N PRO A 904 23.30 -23.30 7.25
CA PRO A 904 24.18 -23.72 6.16
C PRO A 904 25.15 -22.62 5.69
N SER A 905 26.38 -23.05 5.38
CA SER A 905 27.34 -22.29 4.57
C SER A 905 26.98 -22.40 3.08
N VAL A 906 27.49 -21.48 2.25
CA VAL A 906 27.28 -21.55 0.80
C VAL A 906 28.06 -22.72 0.22
N GLU A 907 27.36 -23.71 -0.31
CA GLU A 907 28.00 -24.92 -0.86
C GLU A 907 28.90 -24.60 -2.05
N THR A 908 30.15 -25.08 -1.98
CA THR A 908 31.13 -24.96 -3.07
C THR A 908 30.64 -25.63 -4.35
N LYS A 909 29.89 -26.75 -4.26
CA LYS A 909 29.26 -27.41 -5.42
C LYS A 909 28.25 -26.51 -6.13
N THR A 910 27.37 -25.84 -5.38
CA THR A 910 26.31 -25.00 -5.93
C THR A 910 26.87 -23.70 -6.52
N LEU A 911 27.94 -23.14 -5.94
CA LEU A 911 28.75 -22.09 -6.56
C LEU A 911 29.43 -22.55 -7.85
N LEU A 912 30.07 -23.73 -7.86
CA LEU A 912 30.74 -24.28 -9.04
C LEU A 912 29.74 -24.63 -10.16
N GLN A 913 28.56 -25.13 -9.83
CA GLN A 913 27.49 -25.35 -10.80
C GLN A 913 26.98 -24.03 -11.39
N GLY A 914 26.81 -22.98 -10.56
CA GLY A 914 26.46 -21.65 -11.07
C GLY A 914 27.52 -21.08 -12.02
N ALA A 915 28.81 -21.20 -11.65
CA ALA A 915 29.92 -20.81 -12.52
C ALA A 915 29.97 -21.64 -13.82
N ALA A 916 29.70 -22.94 -13.76
CA ALA A 916 29.66 -23.83 -14.92
C ALA A 916 28.45 -23.57 -15.84
N VAL A 917 27.28 -23.21 -15.30
CA VAL A 917 26.10 -22.82 -16.08
C VAL A 917 26.32 -21.46 -16.75
N LEU A 918 26.85 -20.47 -16.02
CA LEU A 918 27.20 -19.16 -16.60
C LEU A 918 28.30 -19.29 -17.67
N GLY A 919 29.33 -20.09 -17.41
CA GLY A 919 30.38 -20.41 -18.39
C GLY A 919 29.84 -21.19 -19.59
N GLY A 920 28.92 -22.14 -19.38
CA GLY A 920 28.24 -22.90 -20.43
C GLY A 920 27.34 -22.02 -21.31
N MET A 921 26.60 -21.09 -20.72
CA MET A 921 25.85 -20.07 -21.46
C MET A 921 26.77 -19.15 -22.26
N GLY A 922 27.89 -18.71 -21.67
CA GLY A 922 28.92 -17.95 -22.38
C GLY A 922 29.54 -18.71 -23.56
N LEU A 923 29.82 -20.00 -23.39
CA LEU A 923 30.32 -20.88 -24.46
C LEU A 923 29.26 -21.19 -25.52
N ALA A 924 27.98 -21.29 -25.15
CA ALA A 924 26.88 -21.46 -26.10
C ALA A 924 26.69 -20.20 -26.97
N LEU A 925 26.66 -19.01 -26.34
CA LEU A 925 26.61 -17.72 -27.04
C LEU A 925 27.85 -17.52 -27.92
N GLY A 926 29.04 -17.85 -27.42
CA GLY A 926 30.28 -17.84 -28.20
C GLY A 926 30.28 -18.83 -29.36
N GLY A 927 29.71 -20.03 -29.17
CA GLY A 927 29.57 -21.06 -30.20
C GLY A 927 28.58 -20.67 -31.29
N VAL A 928 27.46 -20.04 -30.94
CA VAL A 928 26.53 -19.42 -31.90
C VAL A 928 27.23 -18.30 -32.69
N GLY A 929 28.01 -17.44 -32.02
CA GLY A 929 28.86 -16.44 -32.69
C GLY A 929 29.92 -17.05 -33.64
N ALA A 930 30.51 -18.18 -33.27
CA ALA A 930 31.48 -18.91 -34.10
C ALA A 930 30.81 -19.57 -35.33
N LEU A 931 29.59 -20.09 -35.19
CA LEU A 931 28.79 -20.63 -36.29
C LEU A 931 28.33 -19.53 -37.26
N LEU A 932 27.85 -18.39 -36.72
CA LEU A 932 27.43 -17.23 -37.51
C LEU A 932 28.61 -16.56 -38.25
N SER A 933 29.81 -16.55 -37.66
CA SER A 933 31.01 -16.03 -38.33
C SER A 933 31.57 -17.00 -39.39
N ARG A 934 31.49 -18.33 -39.18
CA ARG A 934 31.84 -19.32 -40.22
C ARG A 934 30.91 -19.25 -41.43
N ARG A 935 29.59 -19.06 -41.23
CA ARG A 935 28.62 -18.82 -42.31
C ARG A 935 28.79 -17.48 -43.07
N ARG A 936 29.79 -16.66 -42.72
CA ARG A 936 30.19 -15.45 -43.46
C ARG A 936 31.55 -15.60 -44.19
N LYS A 937 32.08 -16.82 -44.32
CA LYS A 937 33.32 -17.13 -45.06
C LYS A 937 33.19 -18.30 -46.06
N SER A 938 31.96 -18.59 -46.47
CA SER A 938 31.59 -19.47 -47.58
C SER A 938 30.51 -18.77 -48.39
#